data_AF-A0A2E5YNF4-F1
#
_entry.id   AF-A0A2E5YNF4-F1
#
_cell.length_a   1.000
_cell.length_b   1.000
_cell.length_c   1.000
_cell.angle_alpha   90.00
_cell.angle_beta   90.00
_cell.angle_gamma   90.00
#
_symmetry.space_group_name_H-M   'P 1'
#
loop_
_entity.id
_entity.type
_entity.pdbx_description
1 polymer ?
#
loop_
_entity_poly.entity_id
_entity_poly.type
_entity_poly.pdbx_seq_one_letter_code
_entity_poly.pdbx_strand_id
1 'polypeptide(L)'
;MTEDRREIRRKKRTIEYAEKIGHYSFGLGAHFCLGTALARLELRHAFTALARRLASEPVYRGNSTSTASRRSPSPGSRAPPGRRLRRQETWTGRSTVMLACVYSVSMMQRLPVSLLGLAFATLLFCSLASLAGCNAAATKGGGALSAEVVIDEEEDESDPGRDAWVLPDEMGGIYKTQCAVCHGRELHGSSLGPSLLTTPLVHGESVDALIAGIEQGFPDKGMPAWKGVIVENDIRGLAIYLLEKREGDRGAEGRGVGAPPVIPGEPLQTKYHRLAIEQVYVGLSEPYSIAPLPDGRFLVTEKMRGVSIVEADGSAATLVTGTPRFYEDSVLRGTTYTGSGWAHEVAIHPDYTENAWIYLSYGDRCSDCNAASRETGQPVTMLKLVRGRLDGTQWVDEQTIWEAPRDTYVPGAENGASARIAFDDKGYVYMTVGQFTDYQGIQRLDRPDGKIIRVHDDGRTPTDNPFVETPGALPSIWTLGHRNAQGLDFDRAQRLMWSSEHGPRGGDEANLILPGRNYGWPLVSLGVDYDGRPIPYAKKFGIEFDPADLTPTVIDWTPSPGVSSIVFYTGDAFPLWQDHMIVGTLGKNDLWRYVVDATGEIERETLIAGLGRFRDVEVGPEGELVVLLEHRSGSRILRIVPAGS
;
A
#
# COMPACT_ATOMS: atom_id res chain seq x y z
N MET A 1 30.65 -22.23 -31.17
CA MET A 1 29.45 -21.84 -31.94
C MET A 1 28.22 -21.53 -31.07
N THR A 2 28.36 -21.32 -29.75
CA THR A 2 27.23 -21.21 -28.81
C THR A 2 27.23 -19.90 -27.99
N GLU A 3 28.38 -19.25 -27.76
CA GLU A 3 28.47 -17.90 -27.20
C GLU A 3 27.90 -16.83 -28.17
N ASP A 4 28.35 -16.88 -29.41
CA ASP A 4 28.07 -15.87 -30.44
C ASP A 4 26.58 -15.81 -30.81
N ARG A 5 25.88 -16.97 -30.76
CA ARG A 5 24.44 -17.05 -31.02
C ARG A 5 23.60 -16.48 -29.86
N ARG A 6 24.11 -16.49 -28.62
CA ARG A 6 23.44 -15.86 -27.48
C ARG A 6 23.63 -14.35 -27.52
N GLU A 7 24.80 -13.86 -27.90
CA GLU A 7 25.06 -12.43 -28.04
C GLU A 7 24.29 -11.81 -29.23
N ILE A 8 24.22 -12.52 -30.36
CA ILE A 8 23.42 -12.10 -31.52
C ILE A 8 21.91 -12.10 -31.22
N ARG A 9 21.41 -13.04 -30.39
CA ARG A 9 20.01 -13.05 -29.95
C ARG A 9 19.71 -11.94 -28.94
N ARG A 10 20.66 -11.62 -28.06
CA ARG A 10 20.57 -10.48 -27.12
C ARG A 10 20.51 -9.15 -27.88
N LYS A 11 21.43 -8.94 -28.83
CA LYS A 11 21.46 -7.74 -29.69
C LYS A 11 20.21 -7.61 -30.57
N LYS A 12 19.71 -8.71 -31.15
CA LYS A 12 18.46 -8.68 -31.94
C LYS A 12 17.23 -8.30 -31.11
N ARG A 13 17.13 -8.73 -29.84
CA ARG A 13 15.99 -8.37 -28.97
C ARG A 13 16.06 -6.95 -28.44
N THR A 14 17.24 -6.42 -28.16
CA THR A 14 17.41 -5.00 -27.83
C THR A 14 16.97 -4.10 -28.99
N ILE A 15 17.20 -4.53 -30.24
CA ILE A 15 16.76 -3.82 -31.44
C ILE A 15 15.25 -3.97 -31.68
N GLU A 16 14.68 -5.18 -31.60
CA GLU A 16 13.21 -5.40 -31.74
C GLU A 16 12.40 -4.71 -30.63
N TYR A 17 12.98 -4.50 -29.44
CA TYR A 17 12.33 -3.80 -28.33
C TYR A 17 12.54 -2.27 -28.39
N ALA A 18 13.71 -1.80 -28.83
CA ALA A 18 13.91 -0.37 -29.14
C ALA A 18 13.00 0.11 -30.29
N GLU A 19 12.69 -0.76 -31.27
CA GLU A 19 11.67 -0.49 -32.29
C GLU A 19 10.24 -0.48 -31.73
N LYS A 20 9.93 -1.26 -30.68
CA LYS A 20 8.63 -1.23 -29.97
C LYS A 20 8.41 0.06 -29.16
N ILE A 21 9.47 0.65 -28.60
CA ILE A 21 9.39 1.92 -27.84
C ILE A 21 9.51 3.12 -28.79
N GLY A 22 10.28 3.00 -29.88
CA GLY A 22 10.55 4.06 -30.85
C GLY A 22 9.36 4.52 -31.69
N HIS A 23 8.20 3.88 -31.60
CA HIS A 23 6.97 4.37 -32.24
C HIS A 23 6.25 5.49 -31.47
N TYR A 24 6.74 5.86 -30.28
CA TYR A 24 6.26 7.00 -29.49
C TYR A 24 7.19 8.21 -29.59
N SER A 25 7.34 8.78 -30.78
CA SER A 25 7.63 10.21 -30.99
C SER A 25 7.96 10.45 -32.46
N PHE A 26 7.03 11.03 -33.22
CA PHE A 26 7.31 12.08 -34.20
C PHE A 26 5.98 12.56 -34.81
N GLY A 27 5.57 13.77 -34.44
CA GLY A 27 4.46 14.51 -35.04
C GLY A 27 4.60 15.99 -34.71
N LEU A 28 5.00 16.78 -35.71
CA LEU A 28 5.32 18.21 -35.65
C LEU A 28 4.20 19.09 -35.07
N GLY A 29 4.59 20.19 -34.41
CA GLY A 29 3.65 21.27 -34.07
C GLY A 29 4.23 22.47 -33.33
N ALA A 30 5.40 22.98 -33.71
CA ALA A 30 5.90 24.26 -33.22
C ALA A 30 5.17 25.43 -33.91
N HIS A 31 4.20 26.04 -33.22
CA HIS A 31 3.78 27.45 -33.38
C HIS A 31 2.63 27.75 -32.40
N PHE A 32 2.92 28.10 -31.13
CA PHE A 32 2.02 28.89 -30.27
C PHE A 32 2.71 29.32 -28.96
N CYS A 33 3.86 29.99 -29.06
CA CYS A 33 4.51 30.64 -27.91
C CYS A 33 4.72 32.13 -28.23
N LEU A 34 3.73 32.97 -27.88
CA LEU A 34 3.96 34.39 -27.54
C LEU A 34 2.77 35.07 -26.86
N GLY A 35 1.58 34.44 -26.76
CA GLY A 35 0.37 35.06 -26.18
C GLY A 35 0.15 34.88 -24.67
N THR A 36 0.78 33.89 -24.03
CA THR A 36 0.46 33.51 -22.64
C THR A 36 1.41 34.07 -21.57
N ALA A 37 2.50 34.73 -21.98
CA ALA A 37 3.48 35.34 -21.07
C ALA A 37 3.07 36.75 -20.59
N LEU A 38 2.26 37.50 -21.37
CA LEU A 38 1.85 38.86 -21.03
C LEU A 38 0.65 38.91 -20.06
N ALA A 39 -0.25 37.92 -20.09
CA ALA A 39 -1.40 37.87 -19.17
C ALA A 39 -1.04 37.46 -17.73
N ARG A 40 0.09 36.77 -17.52
CA ARG A 40 0.54 36.33 -16.19
C ARG A 40 1.32 37.40 -15.41
N LEU A 41 1.83 38.44 -16.08
CA LEU A 41 2.56 39.52 -15.43
C LEU A 41 1.66 40.63 -14.85
N GLU A 42 0.49 40.89 -15.46
CA GLU A 42 -0.42 41.95 -14.96
C GLU A 42 -1.23 41.52 -13.72
N LEU A 43 -1.59 40.24 -13.62
CA LEU A 43 -2.32 39.70 -12.46
C LEU A 43 -1.49 39.65 -11.16
N ARG A 44 -0.16 39.48 -11.27
CA ARG A 44 0.74 39.49 -10.10
C ARG A 44 0.95 40.89 -9.52
N HIS A 45 0.92 41.94 -10.35
CA HIS A 45 1.09 43.31 -9.88
C HIS A 45 -0.16 43.85 -9.15
N ALA A 46 -1.36 43.44 -9.59
CA ALA A 46 -2.61 43.83 -8.95
C ALA A 46 -2.77 43.25 -7.52
N PHE A 47 -2.39 41.99 -7.30
CA PHE A 47 -2.49 41.34 -5.98
C PHE A 47 -1.49 41.89 -4.95
N THR A 48 -0.28 42.23 -5.39
CA THR A 48 0.78 42.74 -4.50
C THR A 48 0.48 44.18 -4.03
N ALA A 49 -0.24 44.97 -4.84
CA ALA A 49 -0.66 46.32 -4.48
C ALA A 49 -1.83 46.33 -3.47
N LEU A 50 -2.73 45.34 -3.52
CA LEU A 50 -3.86 45.23 -2.60
C LEU A 50 -3.41 44.77 -1.20
N ALA A 51 -2.46 43.82 -1.13
CA ALA A 51 -1.92 43.32 0.13
C ALA A 51 -1.13 44.38 0.92
N ARG A 52 -0.43 45.30 0.23
CA ARG A 52 0.31 46.40 0.87
C ARG A 52 -0.59 47.50 1.42
N ARG A 53 -1.82 47.63 0.93
CA ARG A 53 -2.78 48.66 1.37
C ARG A 53 -3.60 48.26 2.60
N LEU A 54 -3.73 46.96 2.85
CA LEU A 54 -4.44 46.41 4.01
C LEU A 54 -3.56 46.30 5.27
N ALA A 55 -2.24 46.46 5.14
CA ALA A 55 -1.28 46.28 6.23
C ALA A 55 -0.89 47.59 6.97
N SER A 56 -1.54 48.73 6.69
CA SER A 56 -1.07 50.05 7.15
C SER A 56 -2.06 50.91 7.96
N GLU A 57 -3.04 50.33 8.66
CA GLU A 57 -3.88 51.10 9.61
C GLU A 57 -3.59 50.77 11.09
N PRO A 58 -3.47 51.77 11.99
CA PRO A 58 -3.10 51.57 13.38
C PRO A 58 -4.31 51.31 14.29
N VAL A 59 -4.23 50.31 15.18
CA VAL A 59 -5.21 50.08 16.24
C VAL A 59 -4.81 50.78 17.54
N TYR A 60 -5.74 51.59 18.05
CA TYR A 60 -5.65 52.43 19.24
C TYR A 60 -5.77 51.61 20.55
N ARG A 61 -4.92 51.90 21.55
CA ARG A 61 -4.96 51.34 22.92
C ARG A 61 -5.95 52.09 23.81
N GLY A 62 -6.64 51.37 24.70
CA GLY A 62 -7.38 51.92 25.84
C GLY A 62 -7.41 50.95 27.02
N ASN A 63 -6.86 51.38 28.16
CA ASN A 63 -6.72 50.68 29.43
C ASN A 63 -8.04 50.55 30.21
N SER A 64 -8.15 49.51 31.06
CA SER A 64 -8.56 49.69 32.46
C SER A 64 -8.06 48.54 33.35
N THR A 65 -7.82 48.91 34.61
CA THR A 65 -6.98 48.30 35.65
C THR A 65 -7.76 47.45 36.66
N SER A 66 -7.14 46.44 37.30
CA SER A 66 -6.82 46.44 38.76
C SER A 66 -6.40 45.07 39.34
N THR A 67 -5.15 45.04 39.83
CA THR A 67 -4.61 44.50 41.11
C THR A 67 -5.06 43.17 41.75
N ALA A 68 -4.10 42.20 41.74
CA ALA A 68 -3.40 41.55 42.87
C ALA A 68 -4.16 40.95 44.09
N SER A 69 -3.88 39.67 44.40
CA SER A 69 -2.95 39.29 45.49
C SER A 69 -2.59 37.78 45.51
N ARG A 70 -1.36 37.49 45.96
CA ARG A 70 -0.77 36.15 46.19
C ARG A 70 -1.22 35.57 47.55
N ARG A 71 -1.31 34.23 47.66
CA ARG A 71 -0.85 33.43 48.83
C ARG A 71 -0.90 31.93 48.55
N SER A 72 0.08 31.21 49.10
CA SER A 72 0.23 29.74 49.21
C SER A 72 0.93 29.47 50.56
N PRO A 73 1.11 28.22 51.06
CA PRO A 73 0.21 27.04 51.20
C PRO A 73 0.29 26.40 52.63
N SER A 74 -0.56 25.41 53.00
CA SER A 74 -0.24 24.31 53.96
C SER A 74 -1.40 23.29 54.19
N PRO A 75 -1.15 22.04 54.69
CA PRO A 75 -1.84 20.80 54.30
C PRO A 75 -2.64 20.03 55.39
N GLY A 76 -3.33 18.94 55.00
CA GLY A 76 -4.00 17.91 55.84
C GLY A 76 -5.49 17.78 55.50
N SER A 77 -6.18 16.64 55.38
CA SER A 77 -6.04 15.26 55.88
C SER A 77 -7.05 14.30 55.16
N ARG A 78 -6.85 12.98 55.27
CA ARG A 78 -7.69 11.79 54.88
C ARG A 78 -9.23 11.99 55.10
N ALA A 79 -10.21 11.40 54.39
CA ALA A 79 -10.52 9.99 54.02
C ALA A 79 -11.79 9.93 53.06
N PRO A 80 -12.29 8.74 52.61
CA PRO A 80 -13.08 8.49 51.37
C PRO A 80 -14.62 8.44 51.59
N PRO A 81 -15.53 7.84 50.75
CA PRO A 81 -15.49 7.34 49.36
C PRO A 81 -16.63 7.93 48.46
N GLY A 82 -16.69 7.59 47.16
CA GLY A 82 -17.94 7.73 46.40
C GLY A 82 -17.82 7.99 44.90
N ARG A 83 -18.39 7.08 44.11
CA ARG A 83 -18.69 7.18 42.67
C ARG A 83 -19.15 8.60 42.29
N ARG A 84 -18.49 9.21 41.31
CA ARG A 84 -19.03 10.35 40.55
C ARG A 84 -19.18 9.97 39.09
N LEU A 85 -20.45 9.93 38.68
CA LEU A 85 -20.92 10.08 37.31
C LEU A 85 -20.21 11.27 36.66
N ARG A 86 -19.45 11.03 35.58
CA ARG A 86 -19.06 12.11 34.68
C ARG A 86 -20.30 12.50 33.89
N ARG A 87 -20.74 13.75 34.07
CA ARG A 87 -21.62 14.44 33.14
C ARG A 87 -20.94 14.47 31.77
N GLN A 88 -21.62 13.92 30.77
CA GLN A 88 -21.43 14.30 29.37
C GLN A 88 -21.83 15.77 29.25
N GLU A 89 -20.88 16.64 28.89
CA GLU A 89 -21.21 17.92 28.28
C GLU A 89 -21.40 17.68 26.79
N THR A 90 -22.65 17.63 26.36
CA THR A 90 -23.04 17.70 24.96
C THR A 90 -22.90 19.14 24.49
N TRP A 91 -21.86 19.42 23.71
CA TRP A 91 -21.79 20.65 22.92
C TRP A 91 -22.68 20.49 21.68
N THR A 92 -23.87 21.07 21.71
CA THR A 92 -24.70 21.24 20.51
C THR A 92 -24.25 22.50 19.76
N GLY A 93 -23.74 22.29 18.54
CA GLY A 93 -23.30 23.37 17.65
C GLY A 93 -24.46 24.23 17.17
N ARG A 94 -24.72 25.34 17.87
CA ARG A 94 -25.56 26.46 17.40
C ARG A 94 -25.08 27.76 18.05
N SER A 95 -23.83 28.18 17.79
CA SER A 95 -23.33 29.48 18.28
C SER A 95 -22.16 30.04 17.44
N THR A 96 -22.18 29.86 16.12
CA THR A 96 -21.19 30.52 15.21
C THR A 96 -21.84 31.30 14.05
N VAL A 97 -23.17 31.23 13.90
CA VAL A 97 -23.90 31.93 12.81
C VAL A 97 -24.49 33.27 13.27
N MET A 98 -24.52 33.56 14.58
CA MET A 98 -25.12 34.79 15.11
C MET A 98 -24.13 35.91 15.46
N LEU A 99 -22.84 35.75 15.11
CA LEU A 99 -21.83 36.83 15.21
C LEU A 99 -21.42 37.42 13.85
N ALA A 100 -21.79 36.79 12.73
CA ALA A 100 -21.48 37.28 11.39
C ALA A 100 -22.52 38.28 10.81
N CYS A 101 -23.71 38.38 11.41
CA CYS A 101 -24.76 39.30 10.92
C CYS A 101 -24.74 40.69 11.57
N VAL A 102 -23.99 40.91 12.65
CA VAL A 102 -23.95 42.22 13.35
C VAL A 102 -22.77 43.09 12.90
N TYR A 103 -21.75 42.52 12.26
CA TYR A 103 -20.62 43.30 11.71
C TYR A 103 -20.80 43.79 10.26
N SER A 104 -21.84 43.33 9.56
CA SER A 104 -22.06 43.64 8.14
C SER A 104 -22.86 44.92 7.87
N VAL A 105 -23.43 45.56 8.90
CA VAL A 105 -24.27 46.76 8.74
C VAL A 105 -23.49 48.08 8.85
N SER A 106 -22.27 48.07 9.42
CA SER A 106 -21.48 49.31 9.60
C SER A 106 -20.46 49.58 8.49
N MET A 107 -20.32 48.71 7.47
CA MET A 107 -19.39 48.92 6.35
C MET A 107 -20.07 49.26 5.02
N MET A 108 -21.40 49.34 4.98
CA MET A 108 -22.20 49.58 3.76
C MET A 108 -22.50 51.05 3.44
N GLN A 109 -21.84 52.02 4.08
CA GLN A 109 -22.06 53.45 3.80
C GLN A 109 -20.96 54.15 2.99
N ARG A 110 -20.00 53.42 2.40
CA ARG A 110 -18.90 54.02 1.61
C ARG A 110 -18.51 53.24 0.35
N LEU A 111 -19.48 52.80 -0.45
CA LEU A 111 -19.22 52.19 -1.76
C LEU A 111 -19.96 52.93 -2.89
N PRO A 112 -19.31 53.17 -4.06
CA PRO A 112 -19.95 53.78 -5.22
C PRO A 112 -20.97 52.85 -5.89
N VAL A 113 -21.98 53.47 -6.52
CA VAL A 113 -23.24 52.88 -7.03
C VAL A 113 -23.07 51.81 -8.13
N SER A 114 -21.86 51.59 -8.67
CA SER A 114 -21.59 50.60 -9.72
C SER A 114 -21.41 49.15 -9.24
N LEU A 115 -21.63 48.85 -7.96
CA LEU A 115 -21.49 47.51 -7.37
C LEU A 115 -22.78 46.94 -6.76
N LEU A 116 -23.94 47.58 -6.96
CA LEU A 116 -25.22 47.12 -6.42
C LEU A 116 -25.80 45.85 -7.09
N GLY A 117 -25.21 45.38 -8.19
CA GLY A 117 -25.68 44.17 -8.90
C GLY A 117 -25.31 42.84 -8.23
N LEU A 118 -24.28 42.79 -7.39
CA LEU A 118 -23.81 41.53 -6.79
C LEU A 118 -24.38 41.24 -5.38
N ALA A 119 -25.01 42.22 -4.73
CA ALA A 119 -25.58 42.05 -3.39
C ALA A 119 -27.02 41.46 -3.38
N PHE A 120 -27.69 41.40 -4.53
CA PHE A 120 -29.04 40.85 -4.66
C PHE A 120 -29.08 39.32 -4.89
N ALA A 121 -27.99 38.71 -5.37
CA ALA A 121 -27.91 37.27 -5.59
C ALA A 121 -27.74 36.47 -4.28
N THR A 122 -27.14 37.07 -3.25
CA THR A 122 -26.82 36.39 -1.99
C THR A 122 -28.00 36.32 -1.01
N LEU A 123 -29.01 37.20 -1.15
CA LEU A 123 -30.22 37.20 -0.31
C LEU A 123 -31.31 36.24 -0.80
N LEU A 124 -31.28 35.83 -2.08
CA LEU A 124 -32.23 34.86 -2.63
C LEU A 124 -31.89 33.41 -2.21
N PHE A 125 -30.60 33.11 -2.00
CA PHE A 125 -30.14 31.77 -1.63
C PHE A 125 -30.41 31.40 -0.16
N CYS A 126 -30.52 32.38 0.75
CA CYS A 126 -30.85 32.12 2.16
C CYS A 126 -32.35 31.90 2.42
N SER A 127 -33.22 32.21 1.45
CA SER A 127 -34.68 32.12 1.62
C SER A 127 -35.28 30.77 1.17
N LEU A 128 -34.53 29.95 0.43
CA LEU A 128 -34.99 28.67 -0.11
C LEU A 128 -34.56 27.44 0.72
N ALA A 129 -33.62 27.59 1.66
CA ALA A 129 -33.14 26.50 2.52
C ALA A 129 -33.97 26.28 3.82
N SER A 130 -35.03 27.08 4.04
CA SER A 130 -35.84 27.02 5.28
C SER A 130 -37.25 26.45 5.09
N LEU A 131 -37.56 25.82 3.94
CA LEU A 131 -38.90 25.31 3.61
C LEU A 131 -38.99 23.79 3.36
N ALA A 132 -37.92 23.02 3.57
CA ALA A 132 -37.95 21.56 3.51
C ALA A 132 -37.52 20.97 4.85
N GLY A 133 -38.48 20.66 5.73
CA GLY A 133 -38.20 19.92 6.96
C GLY A 133 -39.13 20.21 8.14
N CYS A 134 -40.43 20.04 7.98
CA CYS A 134 -41.36 19.95 9.12
C CYS A 134 -42.49 18.96 8.80
N ASN A 135 -42.44 17.75 9.35
CA ASN A 135 -43.59 17.04 9.90
C ASN A 135 -43.17 15.70 10.52
N ALA A 136 -43.34 15.56 11.83
CA ALA A 136 -44.01 14.41 12.46
C ALA A 136 -44.12 14.66 13.97
N ALA A 137 -45.37 14.70 14.44
CA ALA A 137 -45.77 14.96 15.80
C ALA A 137 -45.76 13.69 16.66
N ALA A 138 -45.58 13.91 17.96
CA ALA A 138 -45.66 12.92 19.03
C ALA A 138 -47.08 12.41 19.29
N THR A 139 -47.23 11.12 19.57
CA THR A 139 -48.32 10.57 20.39
C THR A 139 -47.79 9.53 21.37
N LYS A 140 -48.34 9.57 22.60
CA LYS A 140 -48.06 8.68 23.73
C LYS A 140 -48.87 7.39 23.63
N GLY A 141 -48.31 6.27 24.09
CA GLY A 141 -49.05 5.05 24.45
C GLY A 141 -48.11 4.00 25.04
N GLY A 142 -48.31 3.62 26.30
CA GLY A 142 -47.49 2.63 27.00
C GLY A 142 -47.90 1.19 26.67
N GLY A 143 -46.94 0.27 26.86
CA GLY A 143 -47.16 -1.17 26.83
C GLY A 143 -45.83 -1.90 27.00
N ALA A 144 -45.67 -2.59 28.13
CA ALA A 144 -44.51 -3.44 28.40
C ALA A 144 -44.63 -4.73 27.59
N LEU A 145 -43.63 -5.02 26.74
CA LEU A 145 -43.42 -6.33 26.13
C LEU A 145 -41.90 -6.58 26.04
N SER A 146 -41.47 -7.67 26.66
CA SER A 146 -40.14 -8.26 26.51
C SER A 146 -39.96 -8.74 25.08
N ALA A 147 -38.95 -8.24 24.37
CA ALA A 147 -38.54 -8.72 23.06
C ALA A 147 -37.04 -9.02 23.09
N GLU A 148 -36.69 -10.24 22.68
CA GLU A 148 -35.34 -10.65 22.33
C GLU A 148 -34.78 -9.69 21.28
N VAL A 149 -33.55 -9.23 21.51
CA VAL A 149 -32.83 -8.38 20.56
C VAL A 149 -32.32 -9.30 19.44
N VAL A 150 -33.12 -9.44 18.39
CA VAL A 150 -32.61 -9.80 17.06
C VAL A 150 -32.03 -8.51 16.49
N ILE A 151 -30.72 -8.47 16.31
CA ILE A 151 -30.04 -7.41 15.58
C ILE A 151 -30.23 -7.75 14.09
N ASP A 152 -31.28 -7.22 13.48
CA ASP A 152 -31.31 -7.10 12.02
C ASP A 152 -30.34 -5.97 11.66
N GLU A 153 -29.23 -6.33 11.01
CA GLU A 153 -28.34 -5.37 10.36
C GLU A 153 -29.05 -4.81 9.11
N GLU A 154 -29.90 -3.81 9.28
CA GLU A 154 -30.21 -2.89 8.19
C GLU A 154 -28.93 -2.11 7.87
N GLU A 155 -28.37 -2.37 6.69
CA GLU A 155 -27.27 -1.60 6.12
C GLU A 155 -27.68 -0.13 6.04
N ASP A 156 -27.13 0.70 6.93
CA ASP A 156 -27.22 2.14 6.82
C ASP A 156 -26.36 2.60 5.63
N GLU A 157 -26.98 2.65 4.44
CA GLU A 157 -26.42 3.15 3.18
C GLU A 157 -26.11 4.67 3.20
N SER A 158 -26.23 5.35 4.35
CA SER A 158 -26.19 6.82 4.40
C SER A 158 -25.02 7.44 5.17
N ASP A 159 -23.90 6.73 5.37
CA ASP A 159 -22.66 7.35 5.85
C ASP A 159 -21.89 8.04 4.70
N PRO A 160 -21.95 9.38 4.54
CA PRO A 160 -21.21 10.09 3.50
C PRO A 160 -19.68 10.03 3.68
N GLY A 161 -19.19 9.47 4.81
CA GLY A 161 -17.78 9.17 5.04
C GLY A 161 -17.29 7.85 4.43
N ARG A 162 -18.19 6.91 4.09
CA ARG A 162 -17.85 5.67 3.36
C ARG A 162 -17.50 5.97 1.90
N ASP A 163 -18.22 6.88 1.27
CA ASP A 163 -18.08 7.18 -0.17
C ASP A 163 -16.89 8.09 -0.51
N ALA A 164 -16.32 8.80 0.46
CA ALA A 164 -15.19 9.71 0.21
C ALA A 164 -13.89 9.01 -0.23
N TRP A 165 -13.82 7.68 -0.11
CA TRP A 165 -12.67 6.85 -0.50
C TRP A 165 -12.96 5.93 -1.68
N VAL A 166 -14.20 5.89 -2.18
CA VAL A 166 -14.55 5.15 -3.39
C VAL A 166 -14.19 6.05 -4.57
N LEU A 167 -13.01 5.82 -5.15
CA LEU A 167 -12.61 6.52 -6.36
C LEU A 167 -13.65 6.25 -7.47
N PRO A 168 -14.01 7.24 -8.30
CA PRO A 168 -14.93 7.03 -9.41
C PRO A 168 -14.45 5.87 -10.29
N ASP A 169 -15.37 4.94 -10.63
CA ASP A 169 -15.08 3.86 -11.58
C ASP A 169 -15.02 4.41 -13.01
N GLU A 170 -13.94 5.13 -13.34
CA GLU A 170 -13.79 5.76 -14.65
C GLU A 170 -13.80 4.71 -15.76
N MET A 171 -13.10 3.59 -15.57
CA MET A 171 -13.06 2.51 -16.55
C MET A 171 -14.43 1.86 -16.77
N GLY A 172 -15.21 1.63 -15.71
CA GLY A 172 -16.60 1.20 -15.86
C GLY A 172 -17.48 2.22 -16.58
N GLY A 173 -17.22 3.52 -16.39
CA GLY A 173 -17.86 4.60 -17.15
C GLY A 173 -17.55 4.57 -18.64
N ILE A 174 -16.26 4.41 -18.99
CA ILE A 174 -15.82 4.28 -20.39
C ILE A 174 -16.41 3.00 -21.01
N TYR A 175 -16.34 1.86 -20.31
CA TYR A 175 -16.92 0.60 -20.75
C TYR A 175 -18.42 0.73 -21.06
N LYS A 176 -19.19 1.32 -20.12
CA LYS A 176 -20.64 1.52 -20.28
C LYS A 176 -20.98 2.41 -21.47
N THR A 177 -20.11 3.35 -21.81
CA THR A 177 -20.32 4.29 -22.92
C THR A 177 -19.91 3.69 -24.26
N GLN A 178 -18.80 2.96 -24.31
CA GLN A 178 -18.15 2.56 -25.57
C GLN A 178 -18.39 1.10 -25.96
N CYS A 179 -18.58 0.21 -24.99
CA CYS A 179 -18.54 -1.25 -25.20
C CYS A 179 -19.87 -1.95 -24.84
N ALA A 180 -20.63 -1.42 -23.88
CA ALA A 180 -21.81 -2.08 -23.33
C ALA A 180 -22.96 -2.31 -24.32
N VAL A 181 -23.02 -1.60 -25.45
CA VAL A 181 -24.01 -1.86 -26.49
C VAL A 181 -23.84 -3.26 -27.11
N CYS A 182 -22.58 -3.70 -27.27
CA CYS A 182 -22.25 -5.02 -27.82
C CYS A 182 -22.13 -6.08 -26.72
N HIS A 183 -21.58 -5.71 -25.56
CA HIS A 183 -21.21 -6.67 -24.53
C HIS A 183 -22.12 -6.66 -23.30
N GLY A 184 -23.21 -5.89 -23.34
CA GLY A 184 -24.10 -5.70 -22.20
C GLY A 184 -23.50 -4.79 -21.12
N ARG A 185 -24.35 -4.16 -20.31
CA ARG A 185 -23.89 -3.24 -19.24
C ARG A 185 -23.04 -3.92 -18.17
N GLU A 186 -23.30 -5.19 -17.94
CA GLU A 186 -22.62 -6.03 -16.94
C GLU A 186 -21.74 -7.11 -17.59
N LEU A 187 -21.26 -6.89 -18.83
CA LEU A 187 -20.33 -7.76 -19.55
C LEU A 187 -20.86 -9.17 -19.91
N HIS A 188 -22.14 -9.48 -19.65
CA HIS A 188 -22.77 -10.77 -19.97
C HIS A 188 -23.07 -10.99 -21.46
N GLY A 189 -22.75 -10.04 -22.32
CA GLY A 189 -23.05 -10.08 -23.75
C GLY A 189 -24.41 -9.45 -24.08
N SER A 190 -24.66 -9.30 -25.38
CA SER A 190 -25.94 -8.84 -25.91
C SER A 190 -26.27 -9.61 -27.19
N SER A 191 -27.35 -9.23 -27.88
CA SER A 191 -27.63 -9.77 -29.22
C SER A 191 -26.59 -9.36 -30.27
N LEU A 192 -25.76 -8.35 -29.98
CA LEU A 192 -24.76 -7.82 -30.90
C LEU A 192 -23.34 -8.36 -30.64
N GLY A 193 -23.07 -8.89 -29.44
CA GLY A 193 -21.73 -9.34 -29.08
C GLY A 193 -21.70 -10.33 -27.92
N PRO A 194 -20.61 -11.11 -27.81
CA PRO A 194 -20.49 -12.17 -26.82
C PRO A 194 -20.31 -11.61 -25.40
N SER A 195 -20.53 -12.48 -24.42
CA SER A 195 -20.16 -12.24 -23.02
C SER A 195 -18.65 -12.05 -22.91
N LEU A 196 -18.21 -10.96 -22.28
CA LEU A 196 -16.80 -10.74 -21.95
C LEU A 196 -16.41 -11.40 -20.63
N LEU A 197 -17.34 -12.04 -19.91
CA LEU A 197 -17.04 -12.76 -18.66
C LEU A 197 -16.83 -14.26 -18.89
N THR A 198 -17.70 -14.87 -19.71
CA THR A 198 -17.81 -16.33 -19.82
C THR A 198 -17.36 -16.87 -21.17
N THR A 199 -17.28 -16.02 -22.20
CA THR A 199 -16.78 -16.45 -23.50
C THR A 199 -15.24 -16.50 -23.47
N PRO A 200 -14.61 -17.57 -24.01
CA PRO A 200 -13.17 -17.60 -24.21
C PRO A 200 -12.69 -16.46 -25.11
N LEU A 201 -11.63 -15.75 -24.72
CA LEU A 201 -11.05 -14.69 -25.55
C LEU A 201 -10.09 -15.31 -26.58
N VAL A 202 -10.58 -15.51 -27.80
CA VAL A 202 -9.86 -16.21 -28.86
C VAL A 202 -8.62 -15.50 -29.40
N HIS A 203 -8.44 -14.22 -29.04
CA HIS A 203 -7.28 -13.40 -29.44
C HIS A 203 -6.23 -13.24 -28.33
N GLY A 204 -6.41 -13.93 -27.20
CA GLY A 204 -5.52 -13.89 -26.04
C GLY A 204 -6.14 -13.19 -24.83
N GLU A 205 -5.61 -13.53 -23.65
CA GLU A 205 -6.10 -13.05 -22.34
C GLU A 205 -5.06 -12.20 -21.60
N SER A 206 -3.91 -11.92 -22.21
CA SER A 206 -2.95 -10.95 -21.66
C SER A 206 -3.47 -9.52 -21.83
N VAL A 207 -3.02 -8.60 -20.96
CA VAL A 207 -3.28 -7.16 -21.09
C VAL A 207 -2.95 -6.65 -22.49
N ASP A 208 -1.77 -7.00 -23.04
CA ASP A 208 -1.35 -6.57 -24.38
C ASP A 208 -2.27 -7.08 -25.50
N ALA A 209 -2.74 -8.33 -25.39
CA ALA A 209 -3.69 -8.90 -26.34
C ALA A 209 -5.04 -8.18 -26.30
N LEU A 210 -5.52 -7.83 -25.10
CA LEU A 210 -6.74 -7.05 -24.93
C LEU A 210 -6.58 -5.62 -25.44
N ILE A 211 -5.45 -4.96 -25.17
CA ILE A 211 -5.12 -3.65 -25.72
C ILE A 211 -5.17 -3.71 -27.24
N ALA A 212 -4.44 -4.66 -27.87
CA ALA A 212 -4.42 -4.80 -29.32
C ALA A 212 -5.83 -5.07 -29.89
N GLY A 213 -6.63 -5.90 -29.23
CA GLY A 213 -8.00 -6.19 -29.63
C GLY A 213 -8.93 -4.97 -29.53
N ILE A 214 -8.82 -4.16 -28.48
CA ILE A 214 -9.62 -2.93 -28.31
C ILE A 214 -9.13 -1.85 -29.30
N GLU A 215 -7.83 -1.67 -29.46
CA GLU A 215 -7.28 -0.66 -30.37
C GLU A 215 -7.70 -0.91 -31.82
N GLN A 216 -7.52 -2.16 -32.29
CA GLN A 216 -7.69 -2.53 -33.70
C GLN A 216 -9.11 -2.95 -34.04
N GLY A 217 -9.88 -3.40 -33.04
CA GLY A 217 -11.18 -4.01 -33.25
C GLY A 217 -11.10 -5.33 -34.00
N PHE A 218 -12.28 -5.86 -34.33
CA PHE A 218 -12.44 -6.98 -35.26
C PHE A 218 -13.53 -6.62 -36.28
N PRO A 219 -13.21 -5.79 -37.30
CA PRO A 219 -14.20 -5.27 -38.25
C PRO A 219 -15.02 -6.36 -38.95
N ASP A 220 -14.37 -7.47 -39.32
CA ASP A 220 -15.02 -8.63 -39.95
C ASP A 220 -16.03 -9.34 -39.04
N LYS A 221 -15.97 -9.05 -37.73
CA LYS A 221 -16.89 -9.54 -36.69
C LYS A 221 -17.82 -8.44 -36.17
N GLY A 222 -17.80 -7.26 -36.78
CA GLY A 222 -18.65 -6.12 -36.40
C GLY A 222 -18.14 -5.34 -35.18
N MET A 223 -16.92 -5.62 -34.69
CA MET A 223 -16.28 -4.88 -33.60
C MET A 223 -15.42 -3.75 -34.19
N PRO A 224 -15.77 -2.46 -34.03
CA PRO A 224 -15.01 -1.34 -34.60
C PRO A 224 -13.62 -1.20 -33.98
N ALA A 225 -12.75 -0.35 -34.51
CA ALA A 225 -11.50 0.01 -33.86
C ALA A 225 -11.73 1.17 -32.87
N TRP A 226 -11.11 1.14 -31.68
CA TRP A 226 -11.19 2.26 -30.72
C TRP A 226 -9.93 3.12 -30.68
N LYS A 227 -8.88 2.77 -31.42
CA LYS A 227 -7.70 3.62 -31.58
C LYS A 227 -8.09 5.00 -32.12
N GLY A 228 -7.71 6.05 -31.39
CA GLY A 228 -8.05 7.44 -31.72
C GLY A 228 -9.45 7.87 -31.28
N VAL A 229 -10.28 6.96 -30.75
CA VAL A 229 -11.57 7.26 -30.12
C VAL A 229 -11.42 7.27 -28.60
N ILE A 230 -10.77 6.24 -28.05
CA ILE A 230 -10.39 6.15 -26.64
C ILE A 230 -8.91 6.53 -26.55
N VAL A 231 -8.54 7.29 -25.50
CA VAL A 231 -7.14 7.60 -25.24
C VAL A 231 -6.42 6.29 -24.93
N GLU A 232 -5.25 6.08 -25.53
CA GLU A 232 -4.51 4.81 -25.46
C GLU A 232 -4.34 4.26 -24.03
N ASN A 233 -4.09 5.15 -23.09
CA ASN A 233 -3.97 4.84 -21.69
C ASN A 233 -5.27 4.31 -21.04
N ASP A 234 -6.42 4.87 -21.44
CA ASP A 234 -7.72 4.37 -21.00
C ASP A 234 -8.01 3.00 -21.62
N ILE A 235 -7.44 2.68 -22.79
CA ILE A 235 -7.52 1.33 -23.37
C ILE A 235 -6.78 0.32 -22.48
N ARG A 236 -5.60 0.66 -21.96
CA ARG A 236 -4.92 -0.18 -20.95
C ARG A 236 -5.76 -0.32 -19.68
N GLY A 237 -6.29 0.77 -19.15
CA GLY A 237 -7.16 0.73 -17.97
C GLY A 237 -8.41 -0.13 -18.19
N LEU A 238 -9.02 -0.06 -19.37
CA LEU A 238 -10.13 -0.93 -19.76
C LEU A 238 -9.71 -2.39 -19.88
N ALA A 239 -8.56 -2.69 -20.46
CA ALA A 239 -8.06 -4.06 -20.55
C ALA A 239 -7.89 -4.67 -19.15
N ILE A 240 -7.27 -3.94 -18.21
CA ILE A 240 -7.12 -4.36 -16.81
C ILE A 240 -8.49 -4.53 -16.15
N TYR A 241 -9.40 -3.56 -16.32
CA TYR A 241 -10.77 -3.64 -15.81
C TYR A 241 -11.49 -4.90 -16.28
N LEU A 242 -11.39 -5.25 -17.57
CA LEU A 242 -12.01 -6.44 -18.13
C LEU A 242 -11.45 -7.72 -17.50
N LEU A 243 -10.13 -7.80 -17.32
CA LEU A 243 -9.50 -8.95 -16.66
C LEU A 243 -9.93 -9.06 -15.20
N GLU A 244 -9.98 -7.97 -14.45
CA GLU A 244 -10.48 -7.96 -13.07
C GLU A 244 -11.93 -8.46 -13.00
N LYS A 245 -12.79 -8.04 -13.94
CA LYS A 245 -14.18 -8.52 -14.00
C LYS A 245 -14.27 -10.00 -14.36
N ARG A 246 -13.39 -10.50 -15.22
CA ARG A 246 -13.31 -11.92 -15.58
C ARG A 246 -12.80 -12.78 -14.42
N GLU A 247 -11.79 -12.31 -13.71
CA GLU A 247 -11.23 -13.00 -12.56
C GLU A 247 -12.17 -13.01 -11.35
N GLY A 248 -12.99 -11.97 -11.21
CA GLY A 248 -13.93 -11.77 -10.11
C GLY A 248 -13.27 -11.14 -8.87
N ASP A 249 -14.05 -10.35 -8.12
CA ASP A 249 -13.63 -9.85 -6.79
C ASP A 249 -13.86 -10.94 -5.74
N ARG A 250 -12.82 -11.29 -4.98
CA ARG A 250 -12.94 -12.16 -3.79
C ARG A 250 -13.68 -11.46 -2.64
N GLY A 251 -13.99 -10.17 -2.77
CA GLY A 251 -14.85 -9.44 -1.87
C GLY A 251 -14.24 -9.33 -0.48
N ALA A 252 -15.06 -9.57 0.54
CA ALA A 252 -14.64 -9.55 1.94
C ALA A 252 -13.51 -10.56 2.23
N GLU A 253 -13.49 -11.71 1.54
CA GLU A 253 -12.47 -12.75 1.69
C GLU A 253 -11.10 -12.28 1.19
N GLY A 254 -11.06 -11.65 0.02
CA GLY A 254 -9.84 -11.05 -0.53
C GLY A 254 -9.34 -9.88 0.34
N ARG A 255 -10.23 -9.26 1.12
CA ARG A 255 -9.90 -8.18 2.06
C ARG A 255 -9.62 -8.66 3.49
N GLY A 256 -9.75 -9.96 3.78
CA GLY A 256 -9.44 -10.53 5.09
C GLY A 256 -10.43 -10.14 6.18
N VAL A 257 -11.63 -9.76 5.79
CA VAL A 257 -12.70 -9.32 6.69
C VAL A 257 -13.96 -10.18 6.56
N GLY A 258 -13.90 -11.22 5.73
CA GLY A 258 -14.98 -12.17 5.51
C GLY A 258 -15.04 -13.27 6.56
N ALA A 259 -15.48 -14.45 6.15
CA ALA A 259 -15.46 -15.64 6.98
C ALA A 259 -14.00 -16.06 7.23
N PRO A 260 -13.65 -16.46 8.47
CA PRO A 260 -12.33 -17.01 8.73
C PRO A 260 -12.02 -18.21 7.81
N PRO A 261 -10.77 -18.37 7.34
CA PRO A 261 -10.34 -19.52 6.55
C PRO A 261 -10.81 -20.86 7.13
N VAL A 262 -11.32 -21.73 6.25
CA VAL A 262 -11.66 -23.12 6.59
C VAL A 262 -10.56 -24.02 6.07
N ILE A 263 -9.89 -24.73 6.98
CA ILE A 263 -8.78 -25.62 6.62
C ILE A 263 -9.36 -26.92 6.05
N PRO A 264 -8.96 -27.33 4.84
CA PRO A 264 -9.36 -28.62 4.28
C PRO A 264 -8.89 -29.76 5.19
N GLY A 265 -9.81 -30.66 5.56
CA GLY A 265 -9.46 -31.87 6.32
C GLY A 265 -8.86 -32.98 5.45
N GLU A 266 -9.11 -32.94 4.14
CA GLU A 266 -8.60 -33.92 3.17
C GLU A 266 -7.29 -33.41 2.53
N PRO A 267 -6.34 -34.31 2.23
CA PRO A 267 -5.13 -33.94 1.50
C PRO A 267 -5.41 -33.31 0.14
N LEU A 268 -4.65 -32.27 -0.19
CA LEU A 268 -4.67 -31.61 -1.49
C LEU A 268 -3.68 -32.27 -2.46
N GLN A 269 -4.11 -32.50 -3.70
CA GLN A 269 -3.24 -33.02 -4.75
C GLN A 269 -2.61 -31.86 -5.54
N THR A 270 -1.28 -31.88 -5.63
CA THR A 270 -0.51 -31.02 -6.56
C THR A 270 0.07 -31.88 -7.68
N LYS A 271 0.73 -31.27 -8.66
CA LYS A 271 1.43 -31.94 -9.76
C LYS A 271 2.51 -32.90 -9.27
N TYR A 272 3.19 -32.55 -8.18
CA TYR A 272 4.37 -33.30 -7.69
C TYR A 272 4.15 -34.02 -6.36
N HIS A 273 3.28 -33.50 -5.49
CA HIS A 273 3.09 -34.01 -4.12
C HIS A 273 1.62 -34.02 -3.69
N ARG A 274 1.32 -34.76 -2.62
CA ARG A 274 0.08 -34.60 -1.84
C ARG A 274 0.39 -33.83 -0.57
N LEU A 275 -0.44 -32.85 -0.24
CA LEU A 275 -0.25 -31.94 0.88
C LEU A 275 -1.32 -32.19 1.94
N ALA A 276 -0.94 -32.20 3.22
CA ALA A 276 -1.87 -31.98 4.33
C ALA A 276 -1.61 -30.59 4.91
N ILE A 277 -2.67 -29.95 5.40
CA ILE A 277 -2.60 -28.63 6.01
C ILE A 277 -2.93 -28.78 7.49
N GLU A 278 -1.97 -28.45 8.34
CA GLU A 278 -2.08 -28.54 9.78
C GLU A 278 -2.20 -27.14 10.37
N GLN A 279 -3.22 -26.93 11.21
CA GLN A 279 -3.35 -25.67 11.94
C GLN A 279 -2.51 -25.72 13.20
N VAL A 280 -1.59 -24.76 13.35
CA VAL A 280 -0.70 -24.66 14.52
C VAL A 280 -1.31 -23.72 15.55
N TYR A 281 -1.57 -22.47 15.18
CA TYR A 281 -1.98 -21.43 16.13
C TYR A 281 -3.04 -20.50 15.53
N VAL A 282 -3.95 -20.03 16.38
CA VAL A 282 -4.98 -19.02 16.06
C VAL A 282 -5.00 -17.96 17.15
N GLY A 283 -5.46 -16.75 16.82
CA GLY A 283 -5.59 -15.65 17.79
C GLY A 283 -4.52 -14.56 17.68
N LEU A 284 -3.78 -14.55 16.58
CA LEU A 284 -2.87 -13.45 16.24
C LEU A 284 -3.66 -12.19 15.85
N SER A 285 -3.12 -11.02 16.16
CA SER A 285 -3.69 -9.72 15.81
C SER A 285 -2.85 -9.06 14.71
N GLU A 286 -3.41 -8.96 13.50
CA GLU A 286 -2.78 -8.30 12.34
C GLU A 286 -1.31 -8.72 12.15
N PRO A 287 -1.01 -10.02 12.02
CA PRO A 287 0.37 -10.47 11.93
C PRO A 287 1.01 -10.09 10.59
N TYR A 288 2.33 -9.91 10.59
CA TYR A 288 3.08 -9.47 9.40
C TYR A 288 4.13 -10.47 8.94
N SER A 289 4.90 -11.04 9.85
CA SER A 289 6.00 -11.95 9.53
C SER A 289 6.10 -13.10 10.52
N ILE A 290 6.61 -14.25 10.07
CA ILE A 290 6.89 -15.44 10.87
C ILE A 290 8.33 -15.91 10.65
N ALA A 291 9.01 -16.34 11.69
CA ALA A 291 10.31 -17.01 11.59
C ALA A 291 10.30 -18.32 12.40
N PRO A 292 10.28 -19.49 11.74
CA PRO A 292 10.46 -20.78 12.39
C PRO A 292 11.82 -20.87 13.10
N LEU A 293 11.84 -21.37 14.33
CA LEU A 293 13.06 -21.60 15.11
C LEU A 293 13.49 -23.07 15.04
N PRO A 294 14.79 -23.38 15.21
CA PRO A 294 15.28 -24.76 15.18
C PRO A 294 14.67 -25.70 16.22
N ASP A 295 14.11 -25.15 17.31
CA ASP A 295 13.43 -25.91 18.36
C ASP A 295 11.91 -26.11 18.10
N GLY A 296 11.44 -25.71 16.92
CA GLY A 296 10.06 -25.85 16.48
C GLY A 296 9.11 -24.73 16.92
N ARG A 297 9.57 -23.79 17.75
CA ARG A 297 8.81 -22.57 18.08
C ARG A 297 8.81 -21.60 16.89
N PHE A 298 7.99 -20.56 16.97
CA PHE A 298 7.93 -19.51 15.95
C PHE A 298 8.08 -18.13 16.60
N LEU A 299 8.85 -17.24 15.97
CA LEU A 299 8.71 -15.81 16.21
C LEU A 299 7.67 -15.25 15.24
N VAL A 300 6.78 -14.40 15.72
CA VAL A 300 5.73 -13.77 14.91
C VAL A 300 5.66 -12.30 15.24
N THR A 301 5.66 -11.44 14.23
CA THR A 301 5.35 -10.01 14.41
C THR A 301 3.86 -9.78 14.26
N GLU A 302 3.29 -9.06 15.23
CA GLU A 302 1.93 -8.55 15.22
C GLU A 302 2.02 -7.02 15.13
N LYS A 303 1.58 -6.43 14.01
CA LYS A 303 1.93 -5.04 13.60
C LYS A 303 1.91 -4.04 14.74
N MET A 304 0.85 -4.05 15.55
CA MET A 304 0.65 -3.06 16.61
C MET A 304 1.17 -3.51 17.99
N ARG A 305 1.35 -4.82 18.20
CA ARG A 305 1.66 -5.40 19.51
C ARG A 305 3.16 -5.65 19.72
N GLY A 306 3.84 -6.11 18.68
CA GLY A 306 5.27 -6.45 18.72
C GLY A 306 5.58 -7.87 18.31
N VAL A 307 6.65 -8.45 18.89
CA VAL A 307 7.10 -9.80 18.58
C VAL A 307 6.55 -10.78 19.61
N SER A 308 5.93 -11.86 19.16
CA SER A 308 5.42 -12.95 19.99
C SER A 308 6.21 -14.23 19.71
N ILE A 309 6.47 -15.02 20.74
CA ILE A 309 6.95 -16.41 20.62
C ILE A 309 5.72 -17.32 20.68
N VAL A 310 5.48 -18.09 19.62
CA VAL A 310 4.47 -19.14 19.58
C VAL A 310 5.14 -20.48 19.87
N GLU A 311 4.58 -21.22 20.83
CA GLU A 311 5.09 -22.54 21.22
C GLU A 311 4.96 -23.55 20.08
N ALA A 312 5.85 -24.54 20.04
CA ALA A 312 5.94 -25.51 18.94
C ALA A 312 4.65 -26.35 18.76
N ASP A 313 3.91 -26.57 19.84
CA ASP A 313 2.63 -27.27 19.86
C ASP A 313 1.41 -26.33 19.66
N GLY A 314 1.65 -25.03 19.48
CA GLY A 314 0.60 -24.02 19.35
C GLY A 314 -0.20 -23.77 20.63
N SER A 315 0.26 -24.23 21.79
CA SER A 315 -0.48 -24.08 23.05
C SER A 315 -0.57 -22.64 23.55
N ALA A 316 0.43 -21.81 23.24
CA ALA A 316 0.50 -20.43 23.70
C ALA A 316 1.27 -19.53 22.72
N ALA A 317 0.96 -18.23 22.79
CA ALA A 317 1.78 -17.17 22.23
C ALA A 317 2.11 -16.17 23.35
N THR A 318 3.39 -15.86 23.52
CA THR A 318 3.88 -14.96 24.57
C THR A 318 4.59 -13.77 23.96
N LEU A 319 4.17 -12.56 24.31
CA LEU A 319 4.80 -11.33 23.83
C LEU A 319 6.23 -11.22 24.39
N VAL A 320 7.20 -10.96 23.51
CA VAL A 320 8.58 -10.68 23.85
C VAL A 320 8.66 -9.30 24.49
N THR A 321 9.34 -9.22 25.62
CA THR A 321 9.56 -7.98 26.36
C THR A 321 10.90 -7.35 25.96
N GLY A 322 11.02 -6.02 26.08
CA GLY A 322 12.29 -5.32 25.81
C GLY A 322 12.60 -5.09 24.34
N THR A 323 11.72 -5.49 23.42
CA THR A 323 11.80 -5.08 22.00
C THR A 323 11.66 -3.56 21.84
N PRO A 324 11.93 -3.02 20.63
CA PRO A 324 11.51 -1.67 20.28
C PRO A 324 10.03 -1.42 20.58
N ARG A 325 9.65 -0.15 20.75
CA ARG A 325 8.28 0.24 21.07
C ARG A 325 7.40 0.21 19.83
N PHE A 326 6.24 -0.44 19.97
CA PHE A 326 5.17 -0.46 18.97
C PHE A 326 3.95 0.33 19.43
N TYR A 327 3.09 0.70 18.48
CA TYR A 327 1.98 1.63 18.71
C TYR A 327 0.64 1.05 18.26
N GLU A 328 -0.31 1.01 19.20
CA GLU A 328 -1.67 0.49 19.03
C GLU A 328 -2.71 1.59 18.73
N ASP A 329 -2.29 2.73 18.18
CA ASP A 329 -3.15 3.88 17.89
C ASP A 329 -3.55 3.98 16.40
N SER A 330 -3.51 2.85 15.68
CA SER A 330 -3.92 2.77 14.28
C SER A 330 -5.40 3.05 14.08
N VAL A 331 -5.74 3.68 12.97
CA VAL A 331 -7.12 3.99 12.57
C VAL A 331 -7.53 3.07 11.43
N LEU A 332 -8.71 2.46 11.56
CA LEU A 332 -9.31 1.67 10.49
C LEU A 332 -9.89 2.60 9.41
N ARG A 333 -9.44 2.43 8.16
CA ARG A 333 -9.98 3.11 6.97
C ARG A 333 -10.46 2.07 5.96
N GLY A 334 -11.77 2.00 5.75
CA GLY A 334 -12.38 0.90 5.02
C GLY A 334 -12.04 -0.44 5.68
N THR A 335 -11.36 -1.33 4.97
CA THR A 335 -10.92 -2.64 5.51
C THR A 335 -9.49 -2.66 6.01
N THR A 336 -8.75 -1.55 5.96
CA THR A 336 -7.31 -1.52 6.22
C THR A 336 -6.96 -0.62 7.41
N TYR A 337 -6.12 -1.10 8.33
CA TYR A 337 -5.55 -0.26 9.37
C TYR A 337 -4.52 0.71 8.79
N THR A 338 -4.47 1.92 9.32
CA THR A 338 -3.52 2.97 8.94
C THR A 338 -2.89 3.55 10.20
N GLY A 339 -1.57 3.60 10.26
CA GLY A 339 -0.83 3.95 11.47
C GLY A 339 0.68 3.90 11.23
N SER A 340 1.45 4.25 12.27
CA SER A 340 2.92 4.22 12.25
C SER A 340 3.47 3.69 13.56
N GLY A 341 4.70 3.19 13.53
CA GLY A 341 5.33 2.52 14.65
C GLY A 341 4.97 1.04 14.73
N TRP A 342 4.87 0.36 13.58
CA TRP A 342 4.49 -1.05 13.53
C TRP A 342 5.70 -1.99 13.53
N ALA A 343 5.53 -3.17 14.11
CA ALA A 343 6.40 -4.31 13.90
C ALA A 343 6.18 -4.87 12.49
N HIS A 344 7.25 -5.04 11.72
CA HIS A 344 7.18 -5.59 10.37
C HIS A 344 7.86 -6.96 10.30
N GLU A 345 9.09 -7.08 9.84
CA GLU A 345 9.74 -8.38 9.64
C GLU A 345 10.41 -8.88 10.92
N VAL A 346 10.33 -10.18 11.18
CA VAL A 346 11.29 -10.89 12.04
C VAL A 346 11.99 -11.96 11.23
N ALA A 347 13.32 -11.99 11.27
CA ALA A 347 14.12 -13.01 10.59
C ALA A 347 15.23 -13.50 11.51
N ILE A 348 15.55 -14.80 11.45
CA ILE A 348 16.72 -15.34 12.16
C ILE A 348 17.96 -15.29 11.25
N HIS A 349 19.12 -15.08 11.86
CA HIS A 349 20.39 -15.12 11.13
C HIS A 349 20.61 -16.52 10.49
N PRO A 350 21.26 -16.64 9.32
CA PRO A 350 21.58 -17.95 8.74
C PRO A 350 22.34 -18.89 9.70
N ASP A 351 23.27 -18.34 10.48
CA ASP A 351 24.00 -19.05 11.55
C ASP A 351 23.33 -18.96 12.95
N TYR A 352 22.00 -18.90 13.02
CA TYR A 352 21.26 -18.71 14.28
C TYR A 352 21.62 -19.73 15.36
N THR A 353 21.89 -20.99 15.00
CA THR A 353 22.27 -22.05 15.95
C THR A 353 23.59 -21.75 16.66
N GLU A 354 24.45 -20.94 16.07
CA GLU A 354 25.76 -20.58 16.62
C GLU A 354 25.72 -19.22 17.35
N ASN A 355 24.98 -18.25 16.81
CA ASN A 355 25.06 -16.86 17.25
C ASN A 355 23.79 -16.29 17.89
N ALA A 356 22.67 -17.00 17.77
CA ALA A 356 21.33 -16.65 18.25
C ALA A 356 20.80 -15.27 17.81
N TRP A 357 21.35 -14.68 16.74
CA TRP A 357 20.94 -13.36 16.27
C TRP A 357 19.59 -13.41 15.57
N ILE A 358 18.70 -12.51 16.00
CA ILE A 358 17.39 -12.26 15.42
C ILE A 358 17.39 -10.83 14.91
N TYR A 359 16.88 -10.60 13.71
CA TYR A 359 16.74 -9.30 13.08
C TYR A 359 15.27 -8.89 13.07
N LEU A 360 15.04 -7.60 13.28
CA LEU A 360 13.71 -7.02 13.37
C LEU A 360 13.69 -5.70 12.59
N SER A 361 12.83 -5.64 11.58
CA SER A 361 12.50 -4.39 10.90
C SER A 361 11.20 -3.83 11.47
N TYR A 362 11.18 -2.52 11.69
CA TYR A 362 10.01 -1.86 12.27
C TYR A 362 9.93 -0.38 11.86
N GLY A 363 8.75 0.21 12.03
CA GLY A 363 8.57 1.65 11.90
C GLY A 363 9.17 2.40 13.09
N ASP A 364 10.26 3.12 12.87
CA ASP A 364 10.85 4.00 13.87
C ASP A 364 10.05 5.31 13.93
N ARG A 365 9.05 5.33 14.81
CA ARG A 365 8.16 6.47 14.98
C ARG A 365 8.77 7.52 15.89
N CYS A 366 8.69 8.77 15.45
CA CYS A 366 9.23 9.92 16.15
C CYS A 366 8.26 11.11 16.13
N SER A 367 8.09 11.80 17.27
CA SER A 367 7.17 12.93 17.38
C SER A 367 7.85 14.31 17.40
N ASP A 368 9.18 14.39 17.50
CA ASP A 368 9.91 15.65 17.59
C ASP A 368 11.38 15.52 17.13
N CYS A 369 11.62 14.97 15.94
CA CYS A 369 12.99 14.83 15.41
C CYS A 369 13.26 15.70 14.20
N ASN A 370 12.24 16.09 13.42
CA ASN A 370 12.45 16.89 12.22
C ASN A 370 11.43 18.03 12.09
N ALA A 371 11.61 18.87 11.07
CA ALA A 371 10.73 20.01 10.83
C ALA A 371 9.28 19.57 10.62
N ALA A 372 9.06 18.49 9.85
CA ALA A 372 7.72 17.98 9.57
C ALA A 372 6.98 17.57 10.86
N SER A 373 7.64 16.85 11.79
CA SER A 373 7.00 16.48 13.07
C SER A 373 6.66 17.70 13.93
N ARG A 374 7.55 18.71 13.97
CA ARG A 374 7.35 19.93 14.77
C ARG A 374 6.26 20.84 14.22
N GLU A 375 6.22 21.01 12.90
CA GLU A 375 5.28 21.91 12.23
C GLU A 375 3.87 21.34 12.20
N THR A 376 3.74 20.04 11.96
CA THR A 376 2.43 19.37 11.88
C THR A 376 1.89 18.96 13.25
N GLY A 377 2.76 18.83 14.25
CA GLY A 377 2.42 18.22 15.54
C GLY A 377 2.03 16.75 15.44
N GLN A 378 2.34 16.10 14.31
CA GLN A 378 2.06 14.69 14.04
C GLN A 378 3.37 13.89 14.10
N PRO A 379 3.30 12.60 14.48
CA PRO A 379 4.45 11.71 14.37
C PRO A 379 4.89 11.56 12.91
N VAL A 380 6.19 11.43 12.72
CA VAL A 380 6.83 10.99 11.49
C VAL A 380 7.43 9.61 11.71
N THR A 381 7.63 8.86 10.64
CA THR A 381 8.19 7.50 10.70
C THR A 381 9.10 7.24 9.52
N MET A 382 10.01 6.28 9.71
CA MET A 382 10.76 5.60 8.65
C MET A 382 11.13 4.21 9.16
N LEU A 383 11.50 3.29 8.27
CA LEU A 383 11.97 1.98 8.71
C LEU A 383 13.31 2.05 9.43
N LYS A 384 13.49 1.12 10.36
CA LYS A 384 14.75 0.86 11.05
C LYS A 384 14.96 -0.65 11.18
N LEU A 385 16.21 -1.08 11.06
CA LEU A 385 16.63 -2.46 11.22
C LEU A 385 17.50 -2.59 12.47
N VAL A 386 17.11 -3.48 13.37
CA VAL A 386 17.89 -3.85 14.56
C VAL A 386 18.11 -5.36 14.57
N ARG A 387 19.10 -5.81 15.36
CA ARG A 387 19.24 -7.21 15.76
C ARG A 387 19.36 -7.33 17.27
N GLY A 388 19.07 -8.50 17.80
CA GLY A 388 19.15 -8.82 19.22
C GLY A 388 19.08 -10.32 19.44
N ARG A 389 19.02 -10.72 20.71
CA ARG A 389 18.88 -12.12 21.16
C ARG A 389 17.73 -12.25 22.13
N LEU A 390 17.36 -13.49 22.41
CA LEU A 390 16.39 -13.82 23.45
C LEU A 390 17.05 -14.46 24.66
N ASP A 391 16.80 -13.91 25.84
CA ASP A 391 16.99 -14.57 27.13
C ASP A 391 15.60 -14.91 27.69
N GLY A 392 15.16 -16.15 27.49
CA GLY A 392 13.77 -16.55 27.71
C GLY A 392 12.82 -15.77 26.79
N THR A 393 12.00 -14.88 27.35
CA THR A 393 11.06 -14.01 26.63
C THR A 393 11.50 -12.54 26.62
N GLN A 394 12.76 -12.26 26.95
CA GLN A 394 13.32 -10.92 26.96
C GLN A 394 14.27 -10.72 25.78
N TRP A 395 14.05 -9.64 25.03
CA TRP A 395 14.97 -9.13 24.01
C TRP A 395 16.18 -8.46 24.66
N VAL A 396 17.37 -8.92 24.30
CA VAL A 396 18.66 -8.47 24.85
C VAL A 396 19.68 -8.25 23.75
N ASP A 397 20.84 -7.66 24.09
CA ASP A 397 21.96 -7.42 23.17
C ASP A 397 21.60 -6.63 21.90
N GLU A 398 20.65 -5.69 21.99
CA GLU A 398 20.17 -4.95 20.83
C GLU A 398 21.29 -4.14 20.16
N GLN A 399 21.36 -4.23 18.83
CA GLN A 399 22.25 -3.47 17.97
C GLN A 399 21.46 -2.88 16.80
N THR A 400 21.67 -1.60 16.50
CA THR A 400 21.15 -0.98 15.27
C THR A 400 21.99 -1.44 14.09
N ILE A 401 21.34 -2.03 13.09
CA ILE A 401 21.96 -2.50 11.85
C ILE A 401 21.83 -1.46 10.74
N TRP A 402 20.68 -0.81 10.65
CA TRP A 402 20.46 0.29 9.71
C TRP A 402 19.42 1.27 10.24
N GLU A 403 19.67 2.57 10.07
CA GLU A 403 18.75 3.66 10.40
C GLU A 403 18.85 4.74 9.31
N ALA A 404 17.71 5.21 8.80
CA ALA A 404 17.68 6.34 7.89
C ALA A 404 17.97 7.66 8.64
N PRO A 405 18.53 8.70 7.98
CA PRO A 405 18.66 10.00 8.62
C PRO A 405 17.29 10.55 9.05
N ARG A 406 17.16 11.00 10.30
CA ARG A 406 15.86 11.44 10.85
C ARG A 406 15.17 12.58 10.10
N ASP A 407 15.94 13.40 9.39
CA ASP A 407 15.40 14.46 8.52
C ASP A 407 14.64 13.90 7.31
N THR A 408 14.80 12.63 6.96
CA THR A 408 14.04 11.98 5.90
C THR A 408 12.73 11.35 6.38
N TYR A 409 12.45 11.33 7.69
CA TYR A 409 11.24 10.72 8.22
C TYR A 409 10.01 11.53 7.78
N VAL A 410 8.94 10.84 7.40
CA VAL A 410 7.75 11.49 6.82
C VAL A 410 6.51 11.21 7.66
N PRO A 411 5.51 12.13 7.67
CA PRO A 411 4.21 11.82 8.22
C PRO A 411 3.51 10.83 7.30
N GLY A 412 2.85 9.82 7.86
CA GLY A 412 2.13 8.85 7.05
C GLY A 412 1.84 7.55 7.77
N ALA A 413 1.16 6.67 7.03
CA ALA A 413 0.89 5.31 7.44
C ALA A 413 1.86 4.34 6.79
N GLU A 414 2.19 3.26 7.49
CA GLU A 414 3.17 2.24 7.09
C GLU A 414 2.60 1.14 6.18
N ASN A 415 1.45 1.39 5.55
CA ASN A 415 0.80 0.41 4.65
C ASN A 415 1.66 0.02 3.45
N GLY A 416 2.56 0.91 3.01
CA GLY A 416 3.52 0.66 1.93
C GLY A 416 4.94 0.36 2.41
N ALA A 417 5.15 0.15 3.72
CA ALA A 417 6.51 0.09 4.27
C ALA A 417 7.37 -1.04 3.70
N SER A 418 6.77 -2.17 3.30
CA SER A 418 7.47 -3.35 2.75
C SER A 418 8.32 -4.09 3.79
N ALA A 419 9.44 -3.50 4.21
CA ALA A 419 10.21 -3.89 5.39
C ALA A 419 10.79 -5.31 5.42
N ARG A 420 10.87 -6.01 4.29
CA ARG A 420 11.34 -7.41 4.22
C ARG A 420 12.85 -7.53 4.45
N ILE A 421 13.32 -8.62 5.04
CA ILE A 421 14.73 -8.90 5.34
C ILE A 421 15.16 -10.16 4.60
N ALA A 422 16.31 -10.12 3.92
CA ALA A 422 16.93 -11.32 3.35
C ALA A 422 18.44 -11.34 3.57
N PHE A 423 19.02 -12.53 3.63
CA PHE A 423 20.46 -12.75 3.79
C PHE A 423 21.03 -13.46 2.57
N ASP A 424 22.10 -12.92 1.99
CA ASP A 424 22.87 -13.66 1.01
C ASP A 424 23.88 -14.60 1.67
N ASP A 425 24.66 -15.30 0.85
CA ASP A 425 25.69 -16.23 1.31
C ASP A 425 27.08 -15.58 1.48
N LYS A 426 27.14 -14.25 1.58
CA LYS A 426 28.38 -13.47 1.74
C LYS A 426 28.39 -12.62 3.02
N GLY A 427 27.40 -12.81 3.90
CA GLY A 427 27.29 -12.05 5.15
C GLY A 427 26.72 -10.66 4.96
N TYR A 428 25.92 -10.44 3.91
CA TYR A 428 25.14 -9.23 3.75
C TYR A 428 23.67 -9.47 4.12
N VAL A 429 23.08 -8.45 4.72
CA VAL A 429 21.65 -8.35 4.97
C VAL A 429 21.06 -7.28 4.07
N TYR A 430 19.91 -7.59 3.50
CA TYR A 430 19.15 -6.72 2.63
C TYR A 430 17.84 -6.36 3.31
N MET A 431 17.38 -5.13 3.13
CA MET A 431 16.07 -4.71 3.63
C MET A 431 15.30 -3.93 2.56
N THR A 432 14.03 -4.27 2.35
CA THR A 432 13.15 -3.47 1.48
C THR A 432 12.61 -2.26 2.23
N VAL A 433 12.65 -1.10 1.58
CA VAL A 433 11.99 0.13 2.05
C VAL A 433 11.04 0.55 0.94
N GLY A 434 9.74 0.32 1.15
CA GLY A 434 8.73 0.66 0.16
C GLY A 434 8.40 2.15 0.14
N GLN A 435 7.24 2.48 -0.42
CA GLN A 435 6.79 3.85 -0.53
C GLN A 435 6.08 4.27 0.76
N PHE A 436 6.48 5.42 1.28
CA PHE A 436 5.68 6.19 2.20
C PHE A 436 4.89 7.23 1.39
N THR A 437 4.67 8.43 1.94
CA THR A 437 3.82 9.46 1.33
C THR A 437 4.55 10.27 0.25
N ASP A 438 5.88 10.15 0.11
CA ASP A 438 6.70 10.94 -0.82
C ASP A 438 7.12 10.16 -2.08
N TYR A 439 6.31 10.30 -3.13
CA TYR A 439 6.61 9.74 -4.46
C TYR A 439 7.87 10.36 -5.12
N GLN A 440 8.27 11.58 -4.76
CA GLN A 440 9.48 12.19 -5.31
C GLN A 440 10.75 11.55 -4.73
N GLY A 441 10.69 11.14 -3.45
CA GLY A 441 11.82 10.50 -2.76
C GLY A 441 12.27 9.18 -3.39
N ILE A 442 11.37 8.49 -4.08
CA ILE A 442 11.62 7.16 -4.66
C ILE A 442 12.76 7.18 -5.69
N GLN A 443 12.85 8.22 -6.51
CA GLN A 443 13.89 8.37 -7.53
C GLN A 443 15.12 9.14 -7.03
N ARG A 444 15.10 9.63 -5.79
CA ARG A 444 16.20 10.37 -5.19
C ARG A 444 17.10 9.44 -4.37
N LEU A 445 18.41 9.61 -4.51
CA LEU A 445 19.41 8.83 -3.77
C LEU A 445 19.67 9.35 -2.36
N ASP A 446 19.23 10.57 -2.03
CA ASP A 446 19.32 11.14 -0.67
C ASP A 446 18.10 10.77 0.22
N ARG A 447 17.25 9.85 -0.26
CA ARG A 447 16.01 9.41 0.40
C ARG A 447 15.94 7.89 0.50
N PRO A 448 15.41 7.36 1.62
CA PRO A 448 15.31 5.92 1.85
C PRO A 448 14.12 5.26 1.16
N ASP A 449 13.09 6.03 0.78
CA ASP A 449 11.84 5.51 0.20
C ASP A 449 12.06 4.80 -1.13
N GLY A 450 11.35 3.69 -1.34
CA GLY A 450 11.37 2.93 -2.60
C GLY A 450 12.76 2.39 -2.97
N LYS A 451 13.49 1.87 -1.98
CA LYS A 451 14.85 1.32 -2.11
C LYS A 451 14.90 -0.12 -1.60
N ILE A 452 15.88 -0.87 -2.08
CA ILE A 452 16.43 -1.99 -1.32
C ILE A 452 17.77 -1.54 -0.78
N ILE A 453 17.98 -1.76 0.52
CA ILE A 453 19.19 -1.43 1.25
C ILE A 453 20.05 -2.68 1.38
N ARG A 454 21.38 -2.55 1.25
CA ARG A 454 22.35 -3.62 1.54
C ARG A 454 23.39 -3.13 2.55
N VAL A 455 23.53 -3.87 3.65
CA VAL A 455 24.59 -3.69 4.64
C VAL A 455 25.24 -5.04 5.00
N HIS A 456 26.38 -5.03 5.66
CA HIS A 456 26.87 -6.24 6.35
C HIS A 456 25.86 -6.66 7.41
N ASP A 457 25.83 -7.95 7.77
CA ASP A 457 24.97 -8.46 8.85
C ASP A 457 25.18 -7.71 10.20
N ASP A 458 26.35 -7.11 10.42
CA ASP A 458 26.66 -6.24 11.57
C ASP A 458 26.39 -4.75 11.38
N GLY A 459 25.79 -4.36 10.25
CA GLY A 459 25.38 -2.99 9.95
C GLY A 459 26.46 -2.10 9.30
N ARG A 460 27.70 -2.58 9.14
CA ARG A 460 28.71 -1.83 8.38
C ARG A 460 28.25 -1.65 6.94
N THR A 461 28.51 -0.47 6.36
CA THR A 461 28.22 -0.21 4.94
C THR A 461 29.29 -0.84 4.05
N PRO A 462 28.92 -1.69 3.09
CA PRO A 462 29.85 -2.30 2.14
C PRO A 462 30.47 -1.23 1.22
N THR A 463 31.79 -1.31 1.01
CA THR A 463 32.51 -0.36 0.15
C THR A 463 32.28 -0.58 -1.35
N ASP A 464 31.64 -1.69 -1.71
CA ASP A 464 31.24 -2.03 -3.09
C ASP A 464 29.75 -1.73 -3.35
N ASN A 465 29.06 -1.00 -2.44
CA ASN A 465 27.71 -0.54 -2.72
C ASN A 465 27.69 0.45 -3.91
N PRO A 466 26.68 0.38 -4.79
CA PRO A 466 26.68 1.12 -6.06
C PRO A 466 26.77 2.64 -5.94
N PHE A 467 26.32 3.20 -4.80
CA PHE A 467 26.19 4.63 -4.60
C PHE A 467 27.10 5.18 -3.48
N VAL A 468 28.06 4.39 -2.99
CA VAL A 468 28.93 4.79 -1.86
C VAL A 468 29.78 6.04 -2.18
N GLU A 469 30.23 6.18 -3.42
CA GLU A 469 31.02 7.32 -3.90
C GLU A 469 30.15 8.44 -4.51
N THR A 470 28.81 8.28 -4.51
CA THR A 470 27.90 9.27 -5.10
C THR A 470 27.61 10.37 -4.08
N PRO A 471 28.00 11.64 -4.33
CA PRO A 471 27.81 12.71 -3.37
C PRO A 471 26.33 12.90 -2.98
N GLY A 472 26.05 12.86 -1.67
CA GLY A 472 24.70 13.04 -1.12
C GLY A 472 23.80 11.81 -1.19
N ALA A 473 24.24 10.70 -1.80
CA ALA A 473 23.50 9.46 -1.77
C ALA A 473 23.58 8.79 -0.38
N LEU A 474 22.53 8.06 0.00
CA LEU A 474 22.61 7.13 1.11
C LEU A 474 23.49 5.94 0.67
N PRO A 475 24.66 5.71 1.30
CA PRO A 475 25.65 4.76 0.79
C PRO A 475 25.20 3.30 0.92
N SER A 476 24.13 3.05 1.69
CA SER A 476 23.53 1.74 1.90
C SER A 476 22.53 1.33 0.81
N ILE A 477 22.18 2.22 -0.13
CA ILE A 477 21.27 1.90 -1.24
C ILE A 477 21.91 0.83 -2.15
N TRP A 478 21.17 -0.24 -2.38
CA TRP A 478 21.48 -1.28 -3.36
C TRP A 478 20.73 -1.06 -4.67
N THR A 479 19.42 -0.81 -4.60
CA THR A 479 18.55 -0.53 -5.75
C THR A 479 17.54 0.58 -5.43
N LEU A 480 16.91 1.13 -6.47
CA LEU A 480 15.89 2.17 -6.35
C LEU A 480 14.72 1.96 -7.31
N GLY A 481 13.66 2.75 -7.15
CA GLY A 481 12.51 2.72 -8.04
C GLY A 481 11.53 1.61 -7.71
N HIS A 482 11.43 1.25 -6.42
CA HIS A 482 10.47 0.29 -5.90
C HIS A 482 9.24 1.00 -5.34
N ARG A 483 8.06 0.41 -5.56
CA ARG A 483 6.80 0.80 -4.93
C ARG A 483 6.67 0.16 -3.56
N ASN A 484 6.36 -1.13 -3.50
CA ASN A 484 5.99 -1.84 -2.28
C ASN A 484 6.49 -3.30 -2.33
N ALA A 485 7.79 -3.53 -2.19
CA ALA A 485 8.43 -4.85 -2.26
C ALA A 485 8.07 -5.77 -1.07
N GLN A 486 6.96 -6.51 -1.18
CA GLN A 486 6.36 -7.34 -0.13
C GLN A 486 7.02 -8.70 0.09
N GLY A 487 7.95 -9.12 -0.75
CA GLY A 487 8.76 -10.32 -0.55
C GLY A 487 10.20 -10.06 -0.98
N LEU A 488 11.15 -10.73 -0.33
CA LEU A 488 12.56 -10.65 -0.64
C LEU A 488 13.21 -11.96 -0.21
N ASP A 489 13.85 -12.68 -1.13
CA ASP A 489 14.60 -13.88 -0.78
C ASP A 489 15.76 -14.13 -1.74
N PHE A 490 16.77 -14.85 -1.25
CA PHE A 490 17.99 -15.18 -1.97
C PHE A 490 17.96 -16.63 -2.45
N ASP A 491 17.80 -16.81 -3.76
CA ASP A 491 17.99 -18.10 -4.43
C ASP A 491 19.45 -18.52 -4.28
N ARG A 492 19.72 -19.50 -3.40
CA ARG A 492 21.07 -19.99 -3.12
C ARG A 492 21.64 -20.82 -4.26
N ALA A 493 20.81 -21.50 -5.03
CA ALA A 493 21.24 -22.31 -6.15
C ALA A 493 21.74 -21.45 -7.31
N GLN A 494 21.01 -20.37 -7.63
CA GLN A 494 21.37 -19.43 -8.70
C GLN A 494 22.23 -18.26 -8.22
N ARG A 495 22.29 -18.04 -6.89
CA ARG A 495 22.92 -16.88 -6.24
C ARG A 495 22.30 -15.56 -6.68
N LEU A 496 20.98 -15.53 -6.73
CA LEU A 496 20.19 -14.42 -7.24
C LEU A 496 19.22 -13.92 -6.16
N MET A 497 19.23 -12.62 -5.91
CA MET A 497 18.25 -12.00 -5.02
C MET A 497 16.98 -11.69 -5.81
N TRP A 498 15.82 -12.12 -5.32
CA TRP A 498 14.52 -11.84 -5.91
C TRP A 498 13.67 -11.03 -4.96
N SER A 499 12.73 -10.28 -5.54
CA SER A 499 11.70 -9.59 -4.79
C SER A 499 10.36 -9.71 -5.49
N SER A 500 9.29 -9.83 -4.71
CA SER A 500 7.91 -9.58 -5.15
C SER A 500 7.46 -8.19 -4.68
N GLU A 501 6.65 -7.52 -5.50
CA GLU A 501 6.25 -6.15 -5.25
C GLU A 501 4.80 -5.89 -5.64
N HIS A 502 4.07 -5.14 -4.81
CA HIS A 502 2.73 -4.66 -5.15
C HIS A 502 2.80 -3.49 -6.13
N GLY A 503 2.08 -3.63 -7.24
CA GLY A 503 1.70 -2.54 -8.12
C GLY A 503 0.55 -1.68 -7.55
N PRO A 504 0.11 -0.64 -8.28
CA PRO A 504 -1.08 0.13 -7.96
C PRO A 504 -2.37 -0.70 -8.20
N ARG A 505 -3.17 -0.37 -9.21
CA ARG A 505 -4.25 -1.25 -9.70
C ARG A 505 -3.70 -2.08 -10.85
N GLY A 506 -3.37 -3.34 -10.56
CA GLY A 506 -2.53 -4.17 -11.45
C GLY A 506 -1.05 -3.86 -11.30
N GLY A 507 -0.21 -4.56 -12.07
CA GLY A 507 1.24 -4.36 -12.11
C GLY A 507 1.96 -4.84 -10.87
N ASP A 508 1.49 -5.89 -10.22
CA ASP A 508 2.34 -6.60 -9.25
C ASP A 508 3.49 -7.26 -10.00
N GLU A 509 4.66 -7.35 -9.37
CA GLU A 509 5.89 -7.72 -10.05
C GLU A 509 6.72 -8.73 -9.28
N ALA A 510 7.40 -9.65 -9.99
CA ALA A 510 8.62 -10.29 -9.49
C ALA A 510 9.83 -9.72 -10.24
N ASN A 511 10.86 -9.39 -9.47
CA ASN A 511 12.05 -8.69 -9.95
C ASN A 511 13.33 -9.37 -9.49
N LEU A 512 14.27 -9.52 -10.42
CA LEU A 512 15.65 -9.90 -10.10
C LEU A 512 16.40 -8.67 -9.60
N ILE A 513 16.88 -8.69 -8.37
CA ILE A 513 17.50 -7.56 -7.67
C ILE A 513 18.98 -7.46 -8.00
N LEU A 514 19.35 -6.42 -8.76
CA LEU A 514 20.69 -6.23 -9.30
C LEU A 514 21.30 -4.89 -8.86
N PRO A 515 22.60 -4.82 -8.56
CA PRO A 515 23.25 -3.61 -8.04
C PRO A 515 23.01 -2.37 -8.90
N GLY A 516 22.60 -1.28 -8.26
CA GLY A 516 22.50 0.06 -8.85
C GLY A 516 21.36 0.24 -9.83
N ARG A 517 20.49 -0.77 -9.96
CA ARG A 517 19.38 -0.78 -10.91
C ARG A 517 18.18 0.01 -10.41
N ASN A 518 17.52 0.67 -11.35
CA ASN A 518 16.28 1.41 -11.17
C ASN A 518 15.10 0.58 -11.70
N TYR A 519 14.13 0.26 -10.85
CA TYR A 519 12.93 -0.53 -11.17
C TYR A 519 11.75 0.33 -11.63
N GLY A 520 11.97 1.64 -11.79
CA GLY A 520 11.11 2.48 -12.60
C GLY A 520 9.94 3.11 -11.86
N TRP A 521 9.52 2.65 -10.68
CA TRP A 521 8.46 3.33 -9.95
C TRP A 521 8.91 4.71 -9.43
N PRO A 522 8.08 5.78 -9.46
CA PRO A 522 6.77 5.90 -10.08
C PRO A 522 6.83 6.51 -11.49
N LEU A 523 7.95 6.36 -12.19
CA LEU A 523 8.15 6.84 -13.55
C LEU A 523 7.34 6.02 -14.56
N VAL A 524 7.33 4.70 -14.37
CA VAL A 524 6.56 3.72 -15.15
C VAL A 524 5.87 2.72 -14.20
N SER A 525 4.84 2.06 -14.71
CA SER A 525 4.11 1.00 -14.03
C SER A 525 3.39 0.15 -15.07
N LEU A 526 3.36 -1.17 -14.86
CA LEU A 526 2.51 -2.07 -15.65
C LEU A 526 1.03 -1.97 -15.21
N GLY A 527 0.76 -1.54 -13.97
CA GLY A 527 -0.57 -1.19 -13.50
C GLY A 527 -0.99 0.23 -13.86
N VAL A 528 -2.22 0.58 -13.50
CA VAL A 528 -2.80 1.93 -13.58
C VAL A 528 -3.08 2.49 -12.18
N ASP A 529 -3.35 3.78 -12.06
CA ASP A 529 -3.84 4.36 -10.81
C ASP A 529 -5.20 3.71 -10.44
N TYR A 530 -5.61 3.81 -9.18
CA TYR A 530 -6.82 3.14 -8.70
C TYR A 530 -8.11 3.69 -9.34
N ASP A 531 -8.09 4.94 -9.81
CA ASP A 531 -9.17 5.51 -10.63
C ASP A 531 -9.17 4.99 -12.09
N GLY A 532 -8.15 4.23 -12.49
CA GLY A 532 -7.96 3.64 -13.81
C GLY A 532 -7.10 4.46 -14.77
N ARG A 533 -6.63 5.64 -14.37
CA ARG A 533 -5.77 6.51 -15.20
C ARG A 533 -4.30 6.08 -15.16
N PRO A 534 -3.47 6.59 -16.09
CA PRO A 534 -2.02 6.42 -16.01
C PRO A 534 -1.42 6.96 -14.73
N ILE A 535 -0.31 6.33 -14.32
CA ILE A 535 0.56 6.83 -13.28
C ILE A 535 1.19 8.16 -13.74
N PRO A 536 0.87 9.31 -13.11
CA PRO A 536 1.18 10.63 -13.67
C PRO A 536 2.52 11.19 -13.17
N TYR A 537 3.25 10.49 -12.31
CA TYR A 537 4.24 11.10 -11.43
C TYR A 537 5.51 11.58 -12.15
N ALA A 538 6.01 10.88 -13.17
CA ALA A 538 7.12 11.40 -13.99
C ALA A 538 6.81 12.80 -14.54
N LYS A 539 5.65 12.95 -15.19
CA LYS A 539 5.20 14.22 -15.74
C LYS A 539 4.90 15.25 -14.64
N LYS A 540 4.24 14.82 -13.56
CA LYS A 540 3.88 15.70 -12.43
C LYS A 540 5.10 16.34 -11.78
N PHE A 541 6.20 15.59 -11.71
CA PHE A 541 7.44 16.03 -11.08
C PHE A 541 8.48 16.55 -12.07
N GLY A 542 8.20 16.49 -13.38
CA GLY A 542 9.13 16.94 -14.42
C GLY A 542 10.41 16.10 -14.45
N ILE A 543 10.31 14.80 -14.13
CA ILE A 543 11.44 13.87 -14.16
C ILE A 543 11.55 13.33 -15.58
N GLU A 544 12.63 13.69 -16.27
CA GLU A 544 13.02 13.10 -17.54
C GLU A 544 13.80 11.81 -17.28
N PHE A 545 13.52 10.77 -18.07
CA PHE A 545 14.21 9.49 -18.00
C PHE A 545 14.18 8.80 -19.36
N ASP A 546 15.16 7.94 -19.62
CA ASP A 546 15.11 7.01 -20.75
C ASP A 546 14.54 5.67 -20.26
N PRO A 547 13.43 5.17 -20.84
CA PRO A 547 12.92 3.83 -20.53
C PRO A 547 13.97 2.73 -20.67
N ALA A 548 14.99 2.91 -21.52
CA ALA A 548 16.09 1.95 -21.68
C ALA A 548 17.03 1.86 -20.46
N ASP A 549 17.03 2.88 -19.58
CA ASP A 549 17.80 2.88 -18.33
C ASP A 549 17.07 2.17 -17.18
N LEU A 550 15.78 1.86 -17.37
CA LEU A 550 14.97 1.14 -16.40
C LEU A 550 15.18 -0.36 -16.50
N THR A 551 14.97 -1.03 -15.37
CA THR A 551 15.10 -2.49 -15.26
C THR A 551 13.77 -3.12 -15.60
N PRO A 552 13.72 -4.04 -16.57
CA PRO A 552 12.47 -4.68 -16.95
C PRO A 552 12.01 -5.65 -15.86
N THR A 553 10.70 -5.67 -15.66
CA THR A 553 9.99 -6.64 -14.83
C THR A 553 10.22 -8.06 -15.34
N VAL A 554 10.45 -9.02 -14.44
CA VAL A 554 10.69 -10.43 -14.81
C VAL A 554 9.38 -11.22 -14.88
N ILE A 555 8.48 -11.02 -13.91
CA ILE A 555 7.12 -11.58 -13.91
C ILE A 555 6.14 -10.44 -13.65
N ASP A 556 5.17 -10.28 -14.55
CA ASP A 556 4.06 -9.32 -14.43
C ASP A 556 2.79 -10.05 -14.00
N TRP A 557 2.23 -9.63 -12.87
CA TRP A 557 0.90 -10.02 -12.43
C TRP A 557 -0.06 -8.84 -12.58
N THR A 558 -0.64 -8.76 -13.77
CA THR A 558 -1.73 -7.83 -14.08
C THR A 558 -2.96 -8.61 -14.59
N PRO A 559 -4.12 -8.56 -13.89
CA PRO A 559 -4.41 -7.81 -12.66
C PRO A 559 -3.62 -8.25 -11.42
N SER A 560 -3.61 -7.37 -10.40
CA SER A 560 -2.82 -7.57 -9.18
C SER A 560 -3.49 -8.62 -8.28
N PRO A 561 -2.79 -9.73 -7.95
CA PRO A 561 -3.25 -10.71 -6.98
C PRO A 561 -2.96 -10.26 -5.54
N GLY A 562 -2.26 -9.13 -5.35
CA GLY A 562 -1.73 -8.69 -4.06
C GLY A 562 -0.62 -9.63 -3.58
N VAL A 563 0.47 -9.76 -4.33
CA VAL A 563 1.59 -10.64 -3.94
C VAL A 563 2.21 -10.25 -2.59
N SER A 564 2.56 -11.24 -1.78
CA SER A 564 3.19 -11.05 -0.48
C SER A 564 4.61 -11.60 -0.45
N SER A 565 4.94 -12.45 0.53
CA SER A 565 6.27 -13.03 0.66
C SER A 565 6.60 -13.98 -0.50
N ILE A 566 7.90 -14.15 -0.71
CA ILE A 566 8.46 -15.21 -1.52
C ILE A 566 9.48 -15.97 -0.69
N VAL A 567 9.61 -17.27 -0.96
CA VAL A 567 10.70 -18.09 -0.43
C VAL A 567 11.17 -19.09 -1.48
N PHE A 568 12.48 -19.27 -1.62
CA PHE A 568 13.05 -20.37 -2.40
C PHE A 568 13.09 -21.60 -1.53
N TYR A 569 12.39 -22.64 -1.97
CA TYR A 569 12.22 -23.84 -1.18
C TYR A 569 13.51 -24.66 -1.11
N THR A 570 14.02 -24.87 0.10
CA THR A 570 15.24 -25.65 0.36
C THR A 570 15.00 -26.86 1.28
N GLY A 571 13.74 -27.18 1.61
CA GLY A 571 13.38 -28.22 2.57
C GLY A 571 13.35 -29.65 2.00
N ASP A 572 13.58 -30.65 2.83
CA ASP A 572 13.59 -32.05 2.37
C ASP A 572 12.20 -32.70 2.28
N ALA A 573 11.15 -32.07 2.84
CA ALA A 573 9.80 -32.64 2.86
C ALA A 573 9.17 -32.72 1.45
N PHE A 574 9.49 -31.79 0.55
CA PHE A 574 8.98 -31.72 -0.82
C PHE A 574 10.15 -31.72 -1.83
N PRO A 575 10.85 -32.84 -2.03
CA PRO A 575 12.11 -32.88 -2.78
C PRO A 575 11.99 -32.41 -4.24
N LEU A 576 10.82 -32.55 -4.87
CA LEU A 576 10.56 -32.06 -6.23
C LEU A 576 10.29 -30.54 -6.31
N TRP A 577 10.35 -29.82 -5.19
CA TRP A 577 10.22 -28.37 -5.13
C TRP A 577 11.52 -27.64 -4.81
N GLN A 578 12.63 -28.37 -4.68
CA GLN A 578 13.94 -27.77 -4.41
C GLN A 578 14.27 -26.65 -5.41
N ASP A 579 14.70 -25.51 -4.87
CA ASP A 579 15.04 -24.27 -5.59
C ASP A 579 13.86 -23.63 -6.35
N HIS A 580 12.62 -24.07 -6.12
CA HIS A 580 11.43 -23.42 -6.66
C HIS A 580 11.00 -22.25 -5.76
N MET A 581 10.57 -21.17 -6.38
CA MET A 581 10.03 -20.01 -5.67
C MET A 581 8.58 -20.27 -5.28
N ILE A 582 8.27 -20.16 -3.99
CA ILE A 582 6.91 -20.19 -3.45
C ILE A 582 6.45 -18.75 -3.24
N VAL A 583 5.24 -18.42 -3.68
CA VAL A 583 4.70 -17.05 -3.67
C VAL A 583 3.35 -17.03 -2.98
N GLY A 584 3.22 -16.23 -1.92
CA GLY A 584 1.95 -15.96 -1.27
C GLY A 584 1.17 -14.84 -1.97
N THR A 585 -0.16 -14.90 -1.88
CA THR A 585 -1.03 -13.81 -2.35
C THR A 585 -2.06 -13.42 -1.29
N LEU A 586 -2.20 -12.10 -1.09
CA LEU A 586 -3.13 -11.46 -0.18
C LEU A 586 -4.50 -11.23 -0.80
N GLY A 587 -4.57 -10.77 -2.04
CA GLY A 587 -5.85 -10.44 -2.68
C GLY A 587 -6.50 -11.65 -3.34
N LYS A 588 -5.69 -12.51 -3.98
CA LYS A 588 -6.17 -13.70 -4.69
C LYS A 588 -6.48 -14.87 -3.77
N ASN A 589 -5.87 -14.89 -2.58
CA ASN A 589 -5.96 -15.92 -1.55
C ASN A 589 -5.39 -17.28 -1.96
N ASP A 590 -4.39 -17.28 -2.84
CA ASP A 590 -3.73 -18.46 -3.37
C ASP A 590 -2.27 -18.55 -2.90
N LEU A 591 -1.74 -19.78 -2.88
CA LEU A 591 -0.32 -20.09 -2.76
C LEU A 591 0.18 -20.69 -4.06
N TRP A 592 1.24 -20.12 -4.62
CA TRP A 592 1.78 -20.52 -5.92
C TRP A 592 3.20 -21.08 -5.79
N ARG A 593 3.57 -21.95 -6.72
CA ARG A 593 4.95 -22.40 -6.94
C ARG A 593 5.38 -22.02 -8.34
N TYR A 594 6.59 -21.49 -8.45
CA TYR A 594 7.22 -21.14 -9.71
C TYR A 594 8.55 -21.85 -9.88
N VAL A 595 8.82 -22.28 -11.11
CA VAL A 595 10.19 -22.52 -11.59
C VAL A 595 10.59 -21.27 -12.35
N VAL A 596 11.67 -20.62 -11.91
CA VAL A 596 12.15 -19.36 -12.47
C VAL A 596 13.64 -19.42 -12.73
N ASP A 597 14.09 -18.66 -13.71
CA ASP A 597 15.49 -18.33 -13.90
C ASP A 597 15.65 -16.84 -14.22
N ALA A 598 16.89 -16.41 -14.50
CA ALA A 598 17.18 -15.03 -14.89
C ALA A 598 16.50 -14.57 -16.19
N THR A 599 15.85 -15.47 -16.94
CA THR A 599 15.13 -15.17 -18.19
C THR A 599 13.61 -15.08 -18.02
N GLY A 600 13.07 -15.52 -16.88
CA GLY A 600 11.65 -15.39 -16.54
C GLY A 600 11.04 -16.63 -15.91
N GLU A 601 9.70 -16.66 -15.95
CA GLU A 601 8.90 -17.83 -15.58
C GLU A 601 9.12 -18.99 -16.57
N ILE A 602 9.42 -20.17 -16.04
CA ILE A 602 9.50 -21.43 -16.79
C ILE A 602 8.22 -22.24 -16.58
N GLU A 603 7.73 -22.31 -15.33
CA GLU A 603 6.52 -23.03 -14.96
C GLU A 603 5.87 -22.38 -13.73
N ARG A 604 4.53 -22.33 -13.71
CA ARG A 604 3.72 -21.96 -12.56
C ARG A 604 2.71 -23.04 -12.21
N GLU A 605 2.48 -23.23 -10.92
CA GLU A 605 1.45 -24.09 -10.36
C GLU A 605 0.75 -23.41 -9.18
N THR A 606 -0.57 -23.51 -9.12
CA THR A 606 -1.33 -23.15 -7.91
C THR A 606 -1.33 -24.33 -6.95
N LEU A 607 -0.62 -24.20 -5.83
CA LEU A 607 -0.54 -25.23 -4.78
C LEU A 607 -1.83 -25.28 -3.95
N ILE A 608 -2.34 -24.10 -3.58
CA ILE A 608 -3.55 -23.94 -2.78
C ILE A 608 -4.33 -22.76 -3.34
N ALA A 609 -5.62 -22.96 -3.63
CA ALA A 609 -6.48 -21.91 -4.18
C ALA A 609 -7.49 -21.44 -3.13
N GLY A 610 -7.62 -20.13 -2.96
CA GLY A 610 -8.67 -19.49 -2.18
C GLY A 610 -8.73 -19.83 -0.69
N LEU A 611 -7.62 -20.24 -0.06
CA LEU A 611 -7.62 -20.65 1.35
C LEU A 611 -7.74 -19.44 2.30
N GLY A 612 -7.02 -18.37 2.00
CA GLY A 612 -6.97 -17.16 2.82
C GLY A 612 -5.87 -16.22 2.34
N ARG A 613 -5.71 -15.06 2.98
CA ARG A 613 -4.68 -14.09 2.59
C ARG A 613 -3.32 -14.56 3.09
N PHE A 614 -2.50 -15.11 2.22
CA PHE A 614 -1.15 -15.54 2.54
C PHE A 614 -0.29 -14.30 2.76
N ARG A 615 0.10 -14.02 4.00
CA ARG A 615 0.94 -12.87 4.37
C ARG A 615 2.41 -13.22 4.35
N ASP A 616 2.75 -14.39 4.88
CA ASP A 616 4.13 -14.85 4.96
C ASP A 616 4.21 -16.36 4.74
N VAL A 617 5.34 -16.80 4.21
CA VAL A 617 5.62 -18.19 3.84
C VAL A 617 7.11 -18.42 4.06
N GLU A 618 7.43 -19.41 4.89
CA GLU A 618 8.79 -19.79 5.25
C GLU A 618 8.99 -21.30 5.13
N VAL A 619 10.25 -21.74 5.11
CA VAL A 619 10.60 -23.17 5.22
C VAL A 619 10.88 -23.48 6.69
N GLY A 620 10.14 -24.43 7.25
CA GLY A 620 10.33 -24.91 8.61
C GLY A 620 11.55 -25.83 8.76
N PRO A 621 11.97 -26.12 10.01
CA PRO A 621 13.14 -26.93 10.29
C PRO A 621 13.00 -28.40 9.86
N GLU A 622 11.78 -28.90 9.65
CA GLU A 622 11.52 -30.26 9.14
C GLU A 622 11.34 -30.26 7.61
N GLY A 623 11.58 -29.11 6.95
CA GLY A 623 11.41 -28.91 5.52
C GLY A 623 9.96 -28.68 5.10
N GLU A 624 9.02 -28.56 6.03
CA GLU A 624 7.65 -28.19 5.76
C GLU A 624 7.54 -26.72 5.32
N LEU A 625 6.45 -26.32 4.68
CA LEU A 625 6.16 -24.89 4.52
C LEU A 625 5.38 -24.41 5.76
N VAL A 626 5.83 -23.31 6.34
CA VAL A 626 5.14 -22.62 7.43
C VAL A 626 4.50 -21.37 6.84
N VAL A 627 3.19 -21.24 7.01
CA VAL A 627 2.40 -20.16 6.39
C VAL A 627 1.71 -19.33 7.45
N LEU A 628 1.79 -18.02 7.29
CA LEU A 628 1.03 -17.04 8.05
C LEU A 628 -0.13 -16.49 7.22
N LEU A 629 -1.37 -16.70 7.69
CA LEU A 629 -2.55 -16.10 7.10
C LEU A 629 -2.96 -14.83 7.85
N GLU A 630 -3.14 -13.73 7.11
CA GLU A 630 -3.67 -12.45 7.63
C GLU A 630 -5.19 -12.43 7.51
N HIS A 631 -5.87 -12.27 8.64
CA HIS A 631 -7.33 -12.11 8.71
C HIS A 631 -7.71 -11.34 9.97
N ARG A 632 -8.69 -10.43 9.87
CA ARG A 632 -9.09 -9.50 10.96
C ARG A 632 -9.37 -10.21 12.29
N SER A 633 -10.06 -11.34 12.25
CA SER A 633 -10.46 -12.12 13.44
C SER A 633 -10.00 -13.58 13.41
N GLY A 634 -9.25 -13.97 12.38
CA GLY A 634 -9.02 -15.39 12.04
C GLY A 634 -7.60 -15.68 11.58
N SER A 635 -6.68 -14.76 11.86
CA SER A 635 -5.27 -14.91 11.54
C SER A 635 -4.71 -16.16 12.21
N ARG A 636 -3.84 -16.87 11.49
CA ARG A 636 -3.38 -18.19 11.91
C ARG A 636 -2.05 -18.60 11.28
N ILE A 637 -1.38 -19.51 11.98
CA ILE A 637 -0.19 -20.21 11.51
C ILE A 637 -0.60 -21.60 11.05
N LEU A 638 -0.16 -21.98 9.86
CA LEU A 638 -0.37 -23.29 9.26
C LEU A 638 0.98 -23.93 8.93
N ARG A 639 1.05 -25.26 9.04
CA ARG A 639 2.08 -26.09 8.41
C ARG A 639 1.48 -26.78 7.19
N ILE A 640 2.23 -26.79 6.09
CA ILE A 640 1.92 -27.59 4.90
C ILE A 640 2.96 -28.69 4.84
N VAL A 641 2.50 -29.92 5.04
CA VAL A 641 3.33 -31.12 5.16
C VAL A 641 2.96 -32.13 4.06
N PRO A 642 3.84 -33.08 3.72
CA PRO A 642 3.47 -34.20 2.86
C PRO A 642 2.35 -35.01 3.51
N ALA A 643 1.27 -35.26 2.76
CA ALA A 643 0.27 -36.21 3.20
C ALA A 643 0.80 -37.63 3.04
N GLY A 644 0.68 -38.46 4.08
CA GLY A 644 0.92 -39.89 4.00
C GLY A 644 0.09 -40.53 2.88
N SER A 645 0.65 -41.58 2.27
CA SER A 645 0.02 -42.33 1.17
C SER A 645 -1.37 -42.83 1.52
#